data_AF-W6Z1D4-F1
#
_entry.id   AF-W6Z1D4-F1
#
_cell.length_a   1.000
_cell.length_b   1.000
_cell.length_c   1.000
_cell.angle_alpha   90.00
_cell.angle_beta   90.00
_cell.angle_gamma   90.00
#
_symmetry.space_group_name_H-M   'P 1'
#
loop_
_entity.id
_entity.type
_entity.pdbx_description
1 polymer ?
#
loop_
_entity_poly.entity_id
_entity_poly.type
_entity_poly.pdbx_seq_one_letter_code
_entity_poly.pdbx_strand_id
1 'polypeptide(L)'
;MSLQPSSSKDARRRRSSSLVYKEPPESLEQLSDQSALPNLNVEWVNAKGAWAIHFVLIFFGKILFDIIPGMTQEASWTLVNLSYVAGSYLMFHYVRGVPFDFNSGAYDNLNMWEQIDNGDQYTPAKKFLLSVPIVLFLVSTHYTNYGLTYFLINCFATIAVVIPKLPSLEPTGPHVTYLVLTFFLILYALFSLMIRNRLHLSEPPLATLFGIIVGPRALGLLKPYDWGFSDDTIQETTRLIVGIQCFAVGLELENHYLSKKKYALLALLGPVMTFGWLICALFVTVIFETDVVTAMTIAACLTPTDPVLAASVLSNSQFSTRVPKRIRDLLSAESGCNDGVSFPFLYIGLSLLLKNTAGGVLKKWFLVTILYQCAVGIIIGIVLGHIFNRLYRLSHAREWMGEASYLTFYLLAAVFSIGLASVLGVDDFLVAFFAGRGFSHRQKSPMADTALPVIIDMMINSAFFVFFGAMIPWESFSAFDAITPARLIGFLILILLFRRIPIVFILFQANMLPFVKTTTEALFVGHFGPMGVGALFLAIEARAQLETGTSLPLPNPPDDLPIERQRTVTLIWPIVCFVVLGSTMIHGFSTLAVSIGGHFARKEGERAPLIGAESEGLHDMVHDEEVETEVEDIDA
;
A
#
# COMPACT_ATOMS: atom_id res chain seq x y z
N MET A 1 -12.92 -15.50 42.90
CA MET A 1 -12.20 -14.22 42.87
C MET A 1 -10.74 -14.53 42.57
N SER A 2 -10.42 -14.69 41.28
CA SER A 2 -9.04 -14.94 40.84
C SER A 2 -8.28 -13.62 40.93
N LEU A 3 -7.22 -13.62 41.73
CA LEU A 3 -6.30 -12.50 41.80
C LEU A 3 -5.60 -12.41 40.44
N GLN A 4 -5.96 -11.41 39.64
CA GLN A 4 -5.08 -10.93 38.58
C GLN A 4 -3.74 -10.54 39.24
N PRO A 5 -2.59 -11.04 38.77
CA PRO A 5 -1.32 -10.58 39.28
C PRO A 5 -1.21 -9.08 39.01
N SER A 6 -1.07 -8.32 40.08
CA SER A 6 -0.77 -6.90 40.07
C SER A 6 0.43 -6.62 39.18
N SER A 7 0.27 -5.67 38.25
CA SER A 7 1.29 -4.93 37.51
C SER A 7 2.73 -5.44 37.68
N SER A 8 3.28 -6.04 36.62
CA SER A 8 4.71 -6.23 36.42
C SER A 8 5.44 -4.93 36.78
N LYS A 9 6.06 -4.87 37.97
CA LYS A 9 7.00 -3.83 38.32
C LYS A 9 8.10 -3.86 37.27
N ASP A 10 8.21 -2.76 36.51
CA ASP A 10 9.23 -2.41 35.53
C ASP A 10 10.34 -3.45 35.34
N ALA A 11 10.07 -4.49 34.54
CA ALA A 11 11.14 -5.32 34.00
C ALA A 11 12.01 -4.40 33.13
N ARG A 12 13.28 -4.25 33.49
CA ARG A 12 14.21 -3.33 32.82
C ARG A 12 14.36 -3.78 31.38
N ARG A 13 13.82 -3.01 30.43
CA ARG A 13 13.93 -3.33 29.00
C ARG A 13 15.36 -3.04 28.52
N ARG A 14 16.06 -4.06 28.02
CA ARG A 14 17.36 -3.89 27.37
C ARG A 14 17.23 -3.11 26.06
N ARG A 15 18.27 -2.36 25.70
CA ARG A 15 18.35 -1.64 24.43
C ARG A 15 18.68 -2.64 23.32
N SER A 16 17.83 -2.73 22.31
CA SER A 16 18.10 -3.56 21.13
C SER A 16 19.11 -2.86 20.22
N SER A 17 20.15 -3.60 19.85
CA SER A 17 21.11 -3.21 18.81
C SER A 17 20.60 -3.48 17.39
N SER A 18 19.41 -4.08 17.24
CA SER A 18 18.82 -4.49 15.96
C SER A 18 17.71 -3.56 15.51
N LEU A 19 17.72 -3.19 14.22
CA LEU A 19 16.61 -2.47 13.58
C LEU A 19 15.40 -3.38 13.25
N VAL A 20 15.61 -4.69 13.19
CA VAL A 20 14.62 -5.69 12.71
C VAL A 20 13.90 -6.39 13.86
N TYR A 21 14.58 -6.49 15.00
CA TYR A 21 14.06 -7.20 16.15
C TYR A 21 14.07 -6.35 17.40
N LYS A 22 12.94 -6.41 18.08
CA LYS A 22 12.74 -5.78 19.36
C LYS A 22 12.67 -6.87 20.41
N GLU A 23 13.58 -6.82 21.37
CA GLU A 23 13.59 -7.77 22.46
C GLU A 23 12.29 -7.65 23.29
N PRO A 24 11.65 -8.79 23.64
CA PRO A 24 10.61 -8.80 24.65
C PRO A 24 11.19 -8.40 26.01
N PRO A 25 10.37 -7.91 26.95
CA PRO A 25 10.83 -7.69 28.32
C PRO A 25 11.31 -9.01 28.93
N GLU A 26 12.52 -9.02 29.49
CA GLU A 26 13.11 -10.19 30.16
C GLU A 26 12.26 -10.57 31.39
N SER A 27 12.00 -11.87 31.58
CA SER A 27 11.31 -12.36 32.77
C SER A 27 12.23 -12.31 33.99
N LEU A 28 11.65 -12.30 35.20
CA LEU A 28 12.44 -12.36 36.44
C LEU A 28 13.28 -13.66 36.53
N GLU A 29 12.77 -14.76 35.98
CA GLU A 29 13.49 -16.04 35.90
C GLU A 29 14.70 -15.93 34.96
N GLN A 30 14.52 -15.33 33.77
CA GLN A 30 15.62 -15.11 32.83
C GLN A 30 16.70 -14.21 33.44
N LEU A 31 16.32 -13.12 34.11
CA LEU A 31 17.26 -12.24 34.79
C LEU A 31 18.03 -12.97 35.90
N SER A 32 17.35 -13.83 36.67
CA SER A 32 17.97 -14.67 37.69
C SER A 32 18.98 -15.64 37.06
N ASP A 33 18.59 -16.35 36.00
CA ASP A 33 19.44 -17.33 35.31
C ASP A 33 20.67 -16.68 34.67
N GLN A 34 20.50 -15.52 34.02
CA GLN A 34 21.61 -14.72 33.48
C GLN A 34 22.59 -14.25 34.55
N SER A 35 22.13 -14.05 35.79
CA SER A 35 22.98 -13.64 36.92
C SER A 35 23.69 -14.81 37.59
N ALA A 36 23.13 -16.02 37.48
CA ALA A 36 23.60 -17.21 38.17
C ALA A 36 24.61 -18.03 37.35
N LEU A 37 24.53 -17.98 36.02
CA LEU A 37 25.34 -18.80 35.11
C LEU A 37 26.31 -17.97 34.25
N PRO A 38 27.57 -18.41 34.06
CA PRO A 38 28.50 -17.77 33.14
C PRO A 38 28.08 -17.94 31.68
N ASN A 39 28.19 -16.86 30.88
CA ASN A 39 27.86 -16.92 29.45
C ASN A 39 29.07 -17.35 28.60
N LEU A 40 29.29 -18.65 28.53
CA LEU A 40 30.38 -19.27 27.76
C LEU A 40 30.36 -18.93 26.25
N ASN A 41 29.21 -18.53 25.70
CA ASN A 41 29.06 -18.17 24.29
C ASN A 41 29.82 -16.89 23.91
N VAL A 42 30.04 -15.99 24.87
CA VAL A 42 30.70 -14.69 24.64
C VAL A 42 31.97 -14.48 25.47
N GLU A 43 32.22 -15.30 26.48
CA GLU A 43 33.40 -15.16 27.34
C GLU A 43 34.73 -15.22 26.57
N TRP A 44 34.79 -16.03 25.51
CA TRP A 44 35.99 -16.15 24.68
C TRP A 44 36.37 -14.83 23.98
N VAL A 45 35.42 -13.91 23.78
CA VAL A 45 35.66 -12.60 23.15
C VAL A 45 36.64 -11.75 23.96
N ASN A 46 36.75 -12.00 25.26
CA ASN A 46 37.69 -11.31 26.14
C ASN A 46 39.13 -11.90 26.09
N ALA A 47 39.33 -13.04 25.42
CA ALA A 47 40.66 -13.63 25.28
C ALA A 47 41.49 -12.92 24.20
N LYS A 48 42.79 -12.67 24.46
CA LYS A 48 43.69 -12.02 23.49
C LYS A 48 43.79 -12.77 22.15
N GLY A 49 43.69 -14.10 22.17
CA GLY A 49 43.67 -14.93 20.96
C GLY A 49 42.45 -14.65 20.07
N ALA A 50 41.30 -14.32 20.68
CA ALA A 50 40.10 -13.93 19.96
C ALA A 50 40.29 -12.60 19.22
N TRP A 51 41.08 -11.68 19.75
CA TRP A 51 41.34 -10.41 19.06
C TRP A 51 42.30 -10.60 17.87
N ALA A 52 43.29 -11.48 18.04
CA ALA A 52 44.22 -11.83 16.98
C ALA A 52 43.53 -12.46 15.75
N ILE A 53 42.44 -13.22 15.94
CA ILE A 53 41.75 -13.89 14.84
C ILE A 53 41.21 -12.90 13.80
N HIS A 54 40.82 -11.68 14.19
CA HIS A 54 40.30 -10.70 13.24
C HIS A 54 41.37 -10.25 12.24
N PHE A 55 42.61 -10.07 12.69
CA PHE A 55 43.73 -9.78 11.80
C PHE A 55 44.05 -10.96 10.89
N VAL A 56 43.99 -12.19 11.42
CA VAL A 56 44.18 -13.42 10.64
C VAL A 56 43.12 -13.55 9.55
N LEU A 57 41.84 -13.32 9.87
CA LEU A 57 40.73 -13.37 8.92
C LEU A 57 40.86 -12.33 7.81
N ILE A 58 41.26 -11.09 8.15
CA ILE A 58 41.48 -10.01 7.18
C ILE A 58 42.64 -10.38 6.25
N PHE A 59 43.77 -10.82 6.80
CA PHE A 59 44.94 -11.19 6.01
C PHE A 59 44.68 -12.41 5.11
N PHE A 60 44.02 -13.43 5.65
CA PHE A 60 43.64 -14.62 4.91
C PHE A 60 42.65 -14.29 3.79
N GLY A 61 41.62 -13.48 4.08
CA GLY A 61 40.69 -12.98 3.07
C GLY A 61 41.40 -12.22 1.96
N LYS A 62 42.40 -11.40 2.31
CA LYS A 62 43.20 -10.67 1.31
C LYS A 62 43.95 -11.62 0.37
N ILE A 63 44.61 -12.64 0.92
CA ILE A 63 45.29 -13.66 0.12
C ILE A 63 44.30 -14.38 -0.80
N LEU A 64 43.14 -14.79 -0.28
CA LEU A 64 42.14 -15.52 -1.06
C LEU A 64 41.64 -14.71 -2.25
N PHE A 65 41.30 -13.44 -2.06
CA PHE A 65 40.81 -12.61 -3.15
C PHE A 65 41.91 -12.25 -4.17
N ASP A 66 43.16 -12.08 -3.73
CA ASP A 66 44.30 -11.80 -4.62
C ASP A 66 44.67 -12.95 -5.55
N ILE A 67 44.40 -14.19 -5.13
CA ILE A 67 44.66 -15.38 -5.95
C ILE A 67 43.69 -15.48 -7.14
N ILE A 68 42.56 -14.77 -7.11
CA ILE A 68 41.55 -14.82 -8.17
C ILE A 68 42.11 -14.15 -9.45
N PRO A 69 42.18 -14.88 -10.58
CA PRO A 69 42.69 -14.31 -11.84
C PRO A 69 41.87 -13.10 -12.28
N GLY A 70 42.56 -12.00 -12.62
CA GLY A 70 41.92 -10.75 -13.06
C GLY A 70 41.44 -9.83 -11.93
N MET A 71 41.69 -10.18 -10.66
CA MET A 71 41.36 -9.31 -9.52
C MET A 71 42.29 -8.09 -9.46
N THR A 72 41.72 -6.89 -9.39
CA THR A 72 42.51 -5.67 -9.13
C THR A 72 42.73 -5.47 -7.64
N GLN A 73 43.74 -4.68 -7.28
CA GLN A 73 44.07 -4.43 -5.89
C GLN A 73 42.93 -3.69 -5.15
N GLU A 74 42.26 -2.74 -5.83
CA GLU A 74 41.14 -1.98 -5.31
C GLU A 74 39.91 -2.87 -5.05
N ALA A 75 39.61 -3.76 -6.00
CA ALA A 75 38.51 -4.72 -5.89
C ALA A 75 38.77 -5.72 -4.76
N SER A 76 39.98 -6.24 -4.65
CA SER A 76 40.38 -7.17 -3.58
C SER A 76 40.20 -6.55 -2.19
N TRP A 77 40.73 -5.34 -1.94
CA TRP A 77 40.55 -4.66 -0.64
C TRP A 77 39.09 -4.38 -0.31
N THR A 78 38.29 -3.99 -1.31
CA THR A 78 36.85 -3.80 -1.15
C THR A 78 36.16 -5.11 -0.78
N LEU A 79 36.48 -6.23 -1.44
CA LEU A 79 35.93 -7.55 -1.12
C LEU A 79 36.33 -8.05 0.27
N VAL A 80 37.57 -7.80 0.71
CA VAL A 80 38.01 -8.10 2.08
C VAL A 80 37.17 -7.33 3.10
N ASN A 81 36.99 -6.02 2.89
CA ASN A 81 36.19 -5.19 3.78
C ASN A 81 34.73 -5.65 3.82
N LEU A 82 34.11 -5.85 2.66
CA LEU A 82 32.73 -6.35 2.55
C LEU A 82 32.55 -7.70 3.25
N SER A 83 33.47 -8.65 3.04
CA SER A 83 33.38 -9.98 3.63
C SER A 83 33.56 -9.96 5.14
N TYR A 84 34.51 -9.18 5.64
CA TYR A 84 34.74 -9.04 7.08
C TYR A 84 33.55 -8.37 7.77
N VAL A 85 33.04 -7.27 7.20
CA VAL A 85 31.87 -6.54 7.71
C VAL A 85 30.64 -7.44 7.72
N ALA A 86 30.38 -8.19 6.63
CA ALA A 86 29.27 -9.13 6.54
C ALA A 86 29.38 -10.25 7.57
N GLY A 87 30.57 -10.85 7.72
CA GLY A 87 30.83 -11.86 8.74
C GLY A 87 30.67 -11.32 10.16
N SER A 88 31.17 -10.12 10.44
CA SER A 88 31.01 -9.46 11.73
C SER A 88 29.54 -9.16 12.05
N TYR A 89 28.77 -8.68 11.07
CA TYR A 89 27.33 -8.44 11.25
C TYR A 89 26.58 -9.75 11.53
N LEU A 90 26.83 -10.79 10.73
CA LEU A 90 26.19 -12.10 10.89
C LEU A 90 26.47 -12.64 12.31
N MET A 91 27.74 -12.64 12.70
CA MET A 91 28.17 -13.19 13.97
C MET A 91 27.62 -12.42 15.18
N PHE A 92 27.71 -11.10 15.18
CA PHE A 92 27.41 -10.30 16.38
C PHE A 92 25.97 -9.81 16.45
N HIS A 93 25.30 -9.60 15.33
CA HIS A 93 23.97 -8.97 15.29
C HIS A 93 22.86 -9.86 14.72
N TYR A 94 23.20 -10.91 13.97
CA TYR A 94 22.21 -11.84 13.42
C TYR A 94 22.07 -13.13 14.24
N VAL A 95 23.18 -13.76 14.63
CA VAL A 95 23.15 -14.98 15.46
C VAL A 95 22.66 -14.65 16.88
N ARG A 96 21.73 -15.46 17.38
CA ARG A 96 21.09 -15.32 18.70
C ARG A 96 21.12 -16.61 19.50
N GLY A 97 20.85 -16.43 20.79
CA GLY A 97 20.85 -17.53 21.73
C GLY A 97 22.26 -18.02 22.03
N VAL A 98 22.31 -19.18 22.67
CA VAL A 98 23.53 -19.92 22.95
C VAL A 98 23.43 -21.29 22.27
N PRO A 99 24.51 -21.82 21.69
CA PRO A 99 24.48 -23.11 21.01
C PRO A 99 24.39 -24.31 21.97
N PHE A 100 24.30 -24.09 23.28
CA PHE A 100 24.32 -25.12 24.32
C PHE A 100 23.08 -25.02 25.23
N ASP A 101 22.39 -26.13 25.47
CA ASP A 101 21.12 -26.20 26.22
C ASP A 101 21.23 -25.94 27.74
N PHE A 102 22.38 -25.50 28.25
CA PHE A 102 22.63 -25.40 29.70
C PHE A 102 22.00 -24.15 30.37
N ASN A 103 21.36 -23.25 29.60
CA ASN A 103 20.95 -21.93 30.07
C ASN A 103 19.43 -21.72 30.14
N SER A 104 18.60 -22.78 30.04
CA SER A 104 17.13 -22.72 30.15
C SER A 104 16.45 -21.64 29.26
N GLY A 105 17.07 -21.26 28.15
CA GLY A 105 16.59 -20.20 27.24
C GLY A 105 16.84 -18.76 27.70
N ALA A 106 17.71 -18.55 28.70
CA ALA A 106 17.98 -17.22 29.29
C ALA A 106 18.55 -16.19 28.31
N TYR A 107 19.16 -16.62 27.20
CA TYR A 107 19.79 -15.76 26.20
C TYR A 107 19.17 -15.85 24.80
N ASP A 108 18.08 -16.61 24.61
CA ASP A 108 17.51 -16.94 23.29
C ASP A 108 17.09 -15.69 22.49
N ASN A 109 16.73 -14.63 23.20
CA ASN A 109 16.30 -13.37 22.60
C ASN A 109 17.46 -12.40 22.32
N LEU A 110 18.65 -12.66 22.85
CA LEU A 110 19.80 -11.76 22.77
C LEU A 110 20.73 -12.17 21.63
N ASN A 111 21.15 -11.20 20.82
CA ASN A 111 22.25 -11.43 19.89
C ASN A 111 23.59 -11.45 20.64
N MET A 112 24.63 -11.95 19.97
CA MET A 112 25.93 -12.09 20.59
C MET A 112 26.53 -10.74 21.05
N TRP A 113 26.27 -9.64 20.34
CA TRP A 113 26.70 -8.30 20.75
C TRP A 113 26.08 -7.84 22.08
N GLU A 114 24.80 -8.13 22.27
CA GLU A 114 24.03 -7.81 23.49
C GLU A 114 24.45 -8.70 24.66
N GLN A 115 24.83 -9.94 24.38
CA GLN A 115 25.35 -10.88 25.37
C GLN A 115 26.73 -10.49 25.92
N ILE A 116 27.62 -9.89 25.11
CA ILE A 116 28.99 -9.53 25.52
C ILE A 116 28.95 -8.58 26.73
N ASP A 117 29.74 -8.95 27.75
CA ASP A 117 29.94 -8.19 28.99
C ASP A 117 28.61 -7.79 29.66
N ASN A 118 27.64 -8.70 29.65
CA ASN A 118 26.29 -8.45 30.19
C ASN A 118 25.61 -7.21 29.61
N GLY A 119 25.90 -6.87 28.36
CA GLY A 119 25.33 -5.70 27.68
C GLY A 119 26.00 -4.38 28.02
N ASP A 120 27.03 -4.37 28.90
CA ASP A 120 27.79 -3.16 29.23
C ASP A 120 28.41 -2.57 27.96
N GLN A 121 28.32 -1.26 27.84
CA GLN A 121 28.85 -0.52 26.71
C GLN A 121 30.26 -0.01 27.03
N TYR A 122 31.05 0.25 25.99
CA TYR A 122 32.41 0.81 26.11
C TYR A 122 33.45 -0.07 26.83
N THR A 123 33.18 -1.37 26.95
CA THR A 123 34.18 -2.35 27.42
C THR A 123 35.35 -2.47 26.43
N PRO A 124 36.53 -2.96 26.85
CA PRO A 124 37.66 -3.15 25.96
C PRO A 124 37.34 -4.02 24.73
N ALA A 125 36.59 -5.12 24.94
CA ALA A 125 36.16 -6.00 23.86
C ALA A 125 35.25 -5.30 22.85
N LYS A 126 34.20 -4.60 23.30
CA LYS A 126 33.31 -3.86 22.39
C LYS A 126 34.01 -2.70 21.68
N LYS A 127 34.91 -1.98 22.36
CA LYS A 127 35.75 -0.94 21.72
C LYS A 127 36.62 -1.53 20.62
N PHE A 128 37.26 -2.66 20.88
CA PHE A 128 38.07 -3.36 19.89
C PHE A 128 37.21 -3.78 18.68
N LEU A 129 36.11 -4.51 18.91
CA LEU A 129 35.21 -4.99 17.87
C LEU A 129 34.49 -3.88 17.08
N LEU A 130 34.33 -2.70 17.68
CA LEU A 130 33.87 -1.49 16.99
C LEU A 130 34.98 -0.88 16.13
N SER A 131 36.22 -0.86 16.61
CA SER A 131 37.36 -0.24 15.92
C SER A 131 37.84 -0.99 14.69
N VAL A 132 37.81 -2.33 14.69
CA VAL A 132 38.35 -3.13 13.57
C VAL A 132 37.69 -2.82 12.22
N PRO A 133 36.34 -2.81 12.06
CA PRO A 133 35.74 -2.46 10.78
C PRO A 133 36.03 -1.02 10.34
N ILE A 134 36.17 -0.07 11.29
CA ILE A 134 36.51 1.32 10.99
C ILE A 134 37.94 1.43 10.47
N VAL A 135 38.90 0.75 11.11
CA VAL A 135 40.29 0.73 10.66
C VAL A 135 40.41 0.03 9.32
N LEU A 136 39.71 -1.10 9.12
CA LEU A 136 39.71 -1.83 7.84
C LEU A 136 39.13 -0.96 6.71
N PHE A 137 38.07 -0.20 6.97
CA PHE A 137 37.54 0.78 6.04
C PHE A 137 38.57 1.84 5.64
N LEU A 138 39.30 2.41 6.60
CA LEU A 138 40.33 3.42 6.33
C LEU A 138 41.48 2.81 5.51
N VAL A 139 41.91 1.59 5.84
CA VAL A 139 42.92 0.84 5.08
C VAL A 139 42.44 0.57 3.65
N SER A 140 41.21 0.08 3.47
CA SER A 140 40.62 -0.14 2.14
C SER A 140 40.50 1.15 1.34
N THR A 141 40.10 2.25 1.98
CA THR A 141 40.02 3.58 1.34
C THR A 141 41.38 4.06 0.85
N HIS A 142 42.43 3.85 1.65
CA HIS A 142 43.80 4.18 1.26
C HIS A 142 44.25 3.36 0.04
N TYR A 143 44.08 2.04 0.06
CA TYR A 143 44.53 1.15 -1.03
C TYR A 143 43.62 1.17 -2.27
N THR A 144 42.42 1.74 -2.17
CA THR A 144 41.53 2.03 -3.32
C THR A 144 41.78 3.43 -3.91
N ASN A 145 42.88 4.09 -3.50
CA ASN A 145 43.29 5.42 -3.97
C ASN A 145 42.19 6.49 -3.82
N TYR A 146 41.36 6.39 -2.78
CA TYR A 146 40.24 7.31 -2.52
C TYR A 146 39.22 7.42 -3.68
N GLY A 147 39.12 6.38 -4.52
CA GLY A 147 38.13 6.34 -5.59
C GLY A 147 36.70 6.41 -5.04
N LEU A 148 35.91 7.36 -5.53
CA LEU A 148 34.57 7.67 -4.98
C LEU A 148 33.65 6.43 -4.90
N THR A 149 33.63 5.60 -5.94
CA THR A 149 32.78 4.40 -5.98
C THR A 149 33.16 3.40 -4.89
N TYR A 150 34.45 3.07 -4.76
CA TYR A 150 34.94 2.14 -3.74
C TYR A 150 34.80 2.71 -2.33
N PHE A 151 35.04 4.03 -2.18
CA PHE A 151 34.80 4.73 -0.92
C PHE A 151 33.34 4.60 -0.49
N LEU A 152 32.38 4.89 -1.38
CA LEU A 152 30.95 4.79 -1.05
C LEU A 152 30.55 3.37 -0.66
N ILE A 153 30.95 2.36 -1.45
CA ILE A 153 30.66 0.94 -1.16
C ILE A 153 31.20 0.55 0.22
N ASN A 154 32.48 0.84 0.48
CA ASN A 154 33.13 0.48 1.73
C ASN A 154 32.57 1.27 2.91
N CYS A 155 32.21 2.54 2.71
CA CYS A 155 31.62 3.40 3.73
C CYS A 155 30.24 2.89 4.14
N PHE A 156 29.34 2.63 3.17
CA PHE A 156 28.01 2.10 3.46
C PHE A 156 28.06 0.74 4.17
N ALA A 157 28.95 -0.16 3.72
CA ALA A 157 29.15 -1.44 4.39
C ALA A 157 29.60 -1.25 5.85
N THR A 158 30.58 -0.37 6.08
CA THR A 158 31.10 -0.09 7.41
C THR A 158 30.03 0.53 8.30
N ILE A 159 29.26 1.48 7.79
CA ILE A 159 28.12 2.08 8.50
C ILE A 159 27.11 1.01 8.91
N ALA A 160 26.81 0.05 8.02
CA ALA A 160 25.84 -1.03 8.30
C ALA A 160 26.23 -1.93 9.49
N VAL A 161 27.54 -2.12 9.75
CA VAL A 161 28.01 -2.89 10.94
C VAL A 161 28.35 -2.01 12.14
N VAL A 162 28.66 -0.74 11.94
CA VAL A 162 29.01 0.19 13.02
C VAL A 162 27.77 0.73 13.71
N ILE A 163 26.70 1.09 12.98
CA ILE A 163 25.47 1.63 13.56
C ILE A 163 24.88 0.70 14.63
N PRO A 164 24.69 -0.62 14.39
CA PRO A 164 24.20 -1.54 15.40
C PRO A 164 25.07 -1.60 16.68
N LYS A 165 26.37 -1.28 16.57
CA LYS A 165 27.32 -1.28 17.70
C LYS A 165 27.27 0.01 18.53
N LEU A 166 26.53 1.04 18.10
CA LEU A 166 26.45 2.31 18.81
C LEU A 166 25.51 2.21 20.03
N PRO A 167 25.91 2.78 21.19
CA PRO A 167 25.19 2.62 22.45
C PRO A 167 23.89 3.45 22.57
N SER A 168 23.64 4.36 21.62
CA SER A 168 22.50 5.27 21.62
C SER A 168 21.39 4.88 20.63
N LEU A 169 21.51 3.73 19.96
CA LEU A 169 20.47 3.26 19.03
C LEU A 169 19.28 2.71 19.83
N GLU A 170 18.10 3.30 19.66
CA GLU A 170 16.84 2.81 20.26
C GLU A 170 15.76 2.75 19.16
N PRO A 171 15.81 1.75 18.26
CA PRO A 171 14.85 1.64 17.18
C PRO A 171 13.49 1.22 17.75
N THR A 172 12.48 2.05 17.52
CA THR A 172 11.08 1.71 17.81
C THR A 172 10.36 1.42 16.50
N GLY A 173 9.32 0.57 16.54
CA GLY A 173 8.47 0.28 15.38
C GLY A 173 8.01 1.55 14.65
N PRO A 174 7.46 2.57 15.34
CA PRO A 174 7.11 3.85 14.72
C PRO A 174 8.30 4.57 14.07
N HIS A 175 9.44 4.68 14.75
CA HIS A 175 10.58 5.44 14.21
C HIS A 175 11.22 4.75 12.99
N VAL A 176 11.33 3.42 13.01
CA VAL A 176 11.79 2.65 11.84
C VAL A 176 10.79 2.78 10.69
N THR A 177 9.50 2.78 11.00
CA THR A 177 8.45 3.02 10.01
C THR A 177 8.61 4.37 9.33
N TYR A 178 8.82 5.46 10.09
CA TYR A 178 9.04 6.79 9.50
C TYR A 178 10.26 6.81 8.59
N LEU A 179 11.37 6.19 9.02
CA LEU A 179 12.60 6.13 8.25
C LEU A 179 12.39 5.38 6.93
N VAL A 180 11.82 4.17 6.98
CA VAL A 180 11.61 3.31 5.80
C VAL A 180 10.62 3.94 4.82
N LEU A 181 9.52 4.47 5.33
CA LEU A 181 8.46 5.06 4.52
C LEU A 181 8.95 6.34 3.83
N THR A 182 9.56 7.27 4.58
CA THR A 182 10.09 8.52 4.00
C THR A 182 11.26 8.25 3.06
N PHE A 183 12.08 7.24 3.31
CA PHE A 183 13.13 6.83 2.37
C PHE A 183 12.55 6.47 0.99
N PHE A 184 11.50 5.65 0.95
CA PHE A 184 10.81 5.33 -0.31
C PHE A 184 10.20 6.58 -0.95
N LEU A 185 9.47 7.40 -0.19
CA LEU A 185 8.81 8.60 -0.73
C LEU A 185 9.81 9.63 -1.27
N ILE A 186 10.95 9.81 -0.60
CA ILE A 186 12.03 10.70 -1.07
C ILE A 186 12.61 10.17 -2.37
N LEU A 187 12.93 8.87 -2.46
CA LEU A 187 13.43 8.27 -3.70
C LEU A 187 12.40 8.41 -4.83
N TYR A 188 11.14 8.10 -4.56
CA TYR A 188 10.08 8.24 -5.54
C TYR A 188 9.95 9.69 -6.03
N ALA A 189 9.92 10.67 -5.11
CA ALA A 189 9.82 12.08 -5.46
C ALA A 189 11.00 12.55 -6.32
N LEU A 190 12.24 12.20 -5.94
CA LEU A 190 13.46 12.56 -6.67
C LEU A 190 13.50 11.99 -8.10
N PHE A 191 12.95 10.78 -8.28
CA PHE A 191 12.98 10.06 -9.56
C PHE A 191 11.61 10.00 -10.25
N SER A 192 10.61 10.76 -9.79
CA SER A 192 9.21 10.64 -10.19
C SER A 192 9.00 10.75 -11.71
N LEU A 193 9.61 11.75 -12.35
CA LEU A 193 9.53 11.92 -13.81
C LEU A 193 10.22 10.79 -14.58
N MET A 194 11.35 10.28 -14.07
CA MET A 194 12.02 9.13 -14.68
C MET A 194 11.13 7.89 -14.58
N ILE A 195 10.57 7.63 -13.39
CA ILE A 195 9.74 6.46 -13.15
C ILE A 195 8.43 6.52 -13.96
N ARG A 196 7.70 7.65 -13.90
CA ARG A 196 6.41 7.82 -14.58
C ARG A 196 6.53 8.00 -16.09
N ASN A 197 7.46 8.84 -16.56
CA ASN A 197 7.51 9.25 -17.98
C ASN A 197 8.60 8.55 -18.79
N ARG A 198 9.61 7.91 -18.18
CA ARG A 198 10.59 7.10 -18.93
C ARG A 198 10.34 5.62 -18.76
N LEU A 199 10.08 5.17 -17.54
CA LEU A 199 9.84 3.76 -17.25
C LEU A 199 8.36 3.38 -17.35
N HIS A 200 7.44 4.35 -17.45
CA HIS A 200 5.99 4.11 -17.53
C HIS A 200 5.45 3.24 -16.39
N LEU A 201 6.10 3.34 -15.23
CA LEU A 201 5.75 2.62 -14.02
C LEU A 201 4.84 3.49 -13.17
N SER A 202 3.68 2.95 -12.81
CA SER A 202 2.84 3.56 -11.79
C SER A 202 3.45 3.38 -10.40
N GLU A 203 3.10 4.29 -9.51
CA GLU A 203 3.58 4.34 -8.13
C GLU A 203 3.10 3.18 -7.24
N PRO A 204 1.80 2.81 -7.25
CA PRO A 204 1.26 1.85 -6.28
C PRO A 204 1.90 0.44 -6.33
N PRO A 205 2.23 -0.14 -7.50
CA PRO A 205 2.98 -1.40 -7.57
C PRO A 205 4.37 -1.30 -6.96
N LEU A 206 5.07 -0.19 -7.19
CA LEU A 206 6.41 0.03 -6.65
C LEU A 206 6.38 0.17 -5.13
N ALA A 207 5.43 0.95 -4.62
CA ALA A 207 5.19 1.11 -3.18
C ALA A 207 4.84 -0.24 -2.52
N THR A 208 3.95 -1.01 -3.13
CA THR A 208 3.55 -2.34 -2.64
C THR A 208 4.72 -3.31 -2.64
N LEU A 209 5.50 -3.37 -3.73
CA LEU A 209 6.67 -4.25 -3.82
C LEU A 209 7.74 -3.86 -2.79
N PHE A 210 7.99 -2.56 -2.62
CA PHE A 210 8.88 -2.06 -1.58
C PHE A 210 8.38 -2.48 -0.19
N GLY A 211 7.09 -2.31 0.09
CA GLY A 211 6.42 -2.77 1.30
C GLY A 211 6.60 -4.26 1.59
N ILE A 212 6.49 -5.11 0.56
CA ILE A 212 6.72 -6.56 0.68
C ILE A 212 8.19 -6.85 1.04
N ILE A 213 9.14 -6.15 0.41
CA ILE A 213 10.57 -6.33 0.66
C ILE A 213 10.96 -5.89 2.08
N VAL A 214 10.47 -4.73 2.53
CA VAL A 214 10.78 -4.20 3.87
C VAL A 214 9.93 -4.82 4.97
N GLY A 215 8.81 -5.45 4.60
CA GLY A 215 7.84 -6.07 5.50
C GLY A 215 8.31 -7.37 6.15
N PRO A 216 7.45 -8.02 6.96
CA PRO A 216 7.80 -9.18 7.76
C PRO A 216 8.28 -10.39 6.95
N ARG A 217 7.85 -10.52 5.69
CA ARG A 217 8.16 -11.66 4.82
C ARG A 217 9.63 -11.70 4.38
N ALA A 218 10.29 -10.55 4.29
CA ALA A 218 11.65 -10.40 3.79
C ALA A 218 12.57 -9.74 4.83
N LEU A 219 12.74 -8.41 4.83
CA LEU A 219 13.70 -7.74 5.72
C LEU A 219 13.18 -7.58 7.17
N GLY A 220 11.86 -7.58 7.38
CA GLY A 220 11.26 -7.44 8.71
C GLY A 220 11.49 -6.08 9.37
N LEU A 221 11.75 -5.03 8.61
CA LEU A 221 11.96 -3.66 9.11
C LEU A 221 10.62 -2.96 9.40
N LEU A 222 9.62 -3.19 8.55
CA LEU A 222 8.28 -2.63 8.70
C LEU A 222 7.32 -3.71 9.19
N LYS A 223 6.87 -3.59 10.45
CA LYS A 223 5.91 -4.53 11.07
C LYS A 223 4.72 -3.75 11.64
N PRO A 224 3.71 -3.41 10.81
CA PRO A 224 2.65 -2.50 11.23
C PRO A 224 1.81 -3.03 12.41
N TYR A 225 1.48 -4.32 12.39
CA TYR A 225 0.69 -4.96 13.45
C TYR A 225 1.39 -4.96 14.83
N ASP A 226 2.72 -5.11 14.87
CA ASP A 226 3.51 -5.21 16.12
C ASP A 226 3.45 -3.94 17.00
N TRP A 227 3.09 -2.78 16.43
CA TRP A 227 3.03 -1.53 17.18
C TRP A 227 1.66 -0.84 17.14
N GLY A 228 0.60 -1.56 16.76
CA GLY A 228 -0.78 -1.11 16.94
C GLY A 228 -1.51 -0.67 15.67
N PHE A 229 -1.02 -1.02 14.47
CA PHE A 229 -1.75 -0.81 13.23
C PHE A 229 -2.75 -1.98 12.99
N SER A 230 -3.77 -2.08 13.83
CA SER A 230 -4.83 -3.11 13.79
C SER A 230 -5.99 -2.73 12.85
N ASP A 231 -6.99 -3.60 12.74
CA ASP A 231 -8.13 -3.43 11.80
C ASP A 231 -8.85 -2.08 11.94
N ASP A 232 -8.99 -1.55 13.15
CA ASP A 232 -9.55 -0.22 13.42
C ASP A 232 -8.74 0.90 12.75
N THR A 233 -7.41 0.84 12.90
CA THR A 233 -6.50 1.81 12.29
C THR A 233 -6.50 1.67 10.77
N ILE A 234 -6.57 0.44 10.26
CA ILE A 234 -6.67 0.17 8.82
C ILE A 234 -7.97 0.75 8.27
N GLN A 235 -9.10 0.55 8.94
CA GLN A 235 -10.39 1.06 8.50
C GLN A 235 -10.40 2.59 8.43
N GLU A 236 -9.95 3.28 9.48
CA GLU A 236 -9.93 4.74 9.50
C GLU A 236 -8.93 5.31 8.48
N THR A 237 -7.76 4.68 8.33
CA THR A 237 -6.76 5.10 7.34
C THR A 237 -7.29 4.95 5.92
N THR A 238 -7.89 3.79 5.60
CA THR A 238 -8.48 3.54 4.28
C THR A 238 -9.69 4.42 4.00
N ARG A 239 -10.55 4.67 5.01
CA ARG A 239 -11.69 5.61 4.92
C ARG A 239 -11.23 7.02 4.54
N LEU A 240 -10.19 7.53 5.21
CA LEU A 240 -9.65 8.85 4.91
C LEU A 240 -9.04 8.91 3.51
N ILE A 241 -8.25 7.91 3.11
CA ILE A 241 -7.63 7.86 1.78
C ILE A 241 -8.68 7.87 0.67
N VAL A 242 -9.62 6.94 0.73
CA VAL A 242 -10.65 6.78 -0.31
C VAL A 242 -11.56 8.00 -0.33
N GLY A 243 -11.98 8.50 0.84
CA GLY A 243 -12.85 9.67 0.92
C GLY A 243 -12.18 10.95 0.40
N ILE A 244 -10.89 11.17 0.70
CA ILE A 244 -10.13 12.30 0.14
C ILE A 244 -10.05 12.18 -1.38
N GLN A 245 -9.85 10.96 -1.90
CA GLN A 245 -9.79 10.74 -3.35
C GLN A 245 -11.14 10.91 -4.04
N CYS A 246 -12.23 10.43 -3.44
CA CYS A 246 -13.59 10.69 -3.92
C CYS A 246 -13.87 12.20 -4.00
N PHE A 247 -13.46 12.96 -2.98
CA PHE A 247 -13.56 14.42 -2.99
C PHE A 247 -12.71 15.05 -4.11
N ALA A 248 -11.48 14.59 -4.31
CA ALA A 248 -10.56 15.02 -5.36
C ALA A 248 -11.20 14.87 -6.75
N VAL A 249 -11.68 13.66 -7.05
CA VAL A 249 -12.36 13.37 -8.30
C VAL A 249 -13.58 14.28 -8.46
N GLY A 250 -14.40 14.45 -7.42
CA GLY A 250 -15.57 15.33 -7.46
C GLY A 250 -15.21 16.79 -7.80
N LEU A 251 -14.07 17.27 -7.32
CA LEU A 251 -13.55 18.61 -7.58
C LEU A 251 -13.06 18.79 -9.02
N GLU A 252 -12.35 17.80 -9.57
CA GLU A 252 -11.71 17.85 -10.90
C GLU A 252 -12.71 17.77 -12.07
N LEU A 253 -13.87 17.13 -11.86
CA LEU A 253 -14.87 16.94 -12.92
C LEU A 253 -15.43 18.26 -13.47
N GLU A 254 -15.63 18.30 -14.79
CA GLU A 254 -16.11 19.48 -15.50
C GLU A 254 -17.52 19.95 -15.07
N ASN A 255 -17.81 21.21 -15.38
CA ASN A 255 -19.15 21.77 -15.21
C ASN A 255 -20.20 21.00 -16.03
N HIS A 256 -21.33 20.68 -15.40
CA HIS A 256 -22.43 19.91 -16.02
C HIS A 256 -22.05 18.48 -16.46
N TYR A 257 -20.91 17.94 -16.00
CA TYR A 257 -20.47 16.59 -16.36
C TYR A 257 -21.52 15.52 -16.05
N LEU A 258 -22.02 15.48 -14.82
CA LEU A 258 -23.03 14.50 -14.40
C LEU A 258 -24.32 14.62 -15.21
N SER A 259 -24.77 15.82 -15.57
CA SER A 259 -25.96 15.99 -16.42
C SER A 259 -25.74 15.54 -17.86
N LYS A 260 -24.54 15.76 -18.42
CA LYS A 260 -24.19 15.38 -19.80
C LYS A 260 -23.94 13.87 -19.93
N LYS A 261 -23.21 13.27 -18.97
CA LYS A 261 -22.75 11.88 -19.03
C LYS A 261 -23.51 10.90 -18.12
N LYS A 262 -24.65 11.30 -17.53
CA LYS A 262 -25.44 10.47 -16.59
C LYS A 262 -25.71 9.06 -17.07
N TYR A 263 -26.06 8.86 -18.34
CA TYR A 263 -26.45 7.53 -18.84
C TYR A 263 -25.25 6.56 -18.87
N ALA A 264 -24.08 7.02 -19.32
CA ALA A 264 -22.88 6.19 -19.30
C ALA A 264 -22.40 5.92 -17.87
N LEU A 265 -22.44 6.94 -17.00
CA LEU A 265 -22.08 6.74 -15.59
C LEU A 265 -23.04 5.76 -14.89
N LEU A 266 -24.35 5.87 -15.11
CA LEU A 266 -25.35 4.94 -14.57
C LEU A 266 -25.21 3.53 -15.15
N ALA A 267 -24.80 3.39 -16.42
CA ALA A 267 -24.52 2.09 -17.02
C ALA A 267 -23.34 1.39 -16.34
N LEU A 268 -22.28 2.14 -15.99
CA LEU A 268 -21.13 1.63 -15.24
C LEU A 268 -21.49 1.31 -13.78
N LEU A 269 -22.12 2.25 -13.07
CA LEU A 269 -22.44 2.11 -11.64
C LEU A 269 -23.59 1.12 -11.36
N GLY A 270 -24.48 0.88 -12.33
CA GLY A 270 -25.61 -0.02 -12.18
C GLY A 270 -25.35 -1.39 -12.83
N PRO A 271 -25.68 -1.58 -14.12
CA PRO A 271 -25.52 -2.84 -14.82
C PRO A 271 -24.12 -3.47 -14.74
N VAL A 272 -23.05 -2.70 -14.97
CA VAL A 272 -21.67 -3.25 -14.95
C VAL A 272 -21.27 -3.68 -13.55
N MET A 273 -21.45 -2.84 -12.53
CA MET A 273 -21.18 -3.23 -11.14
C MET A 273 -22.02 -4.44 -10.71
N THR A 274 -23.32 -4.47 -11.03
CA THR A 274 -24.20 -5.58 -10.66
C THR A 274 -23.77 -6.88 -11.31
N PHE A 275 -23.44 -6.87 -12.60
CA PHE A 275 -22.91 -8.03 -13.31
C PHE A 275 -21.58 -8.49 -12.70
N GLY A 276 -20.65 -7.55 -12.49
CA GLY A 276 -19.35 -7.84 -11.89
C GLY A 276 -19.47 -8.47 -10.51
N TRP A 277 -20.39 -7.97 -9.68
CA TRP A 277 -20.71 -8.52 -8.37
C TRP A 277 -21.22 -9.96 -8.44
N LEU A 278 -22.18 -10.24 -9.32
CA LEU A 278 -22.75 -11.58 -9.48
C LEU A 278 -21.72 -12.59 -10.02
N ILE A 279 -20.90 -12.19 -10.99
CA ILE A 279 -19.82 -13.05 -11.53
C ILE A 279 -18.73 -13.29 -10.49
N CYS A 280 -18.34 -12.27 -9.73
CA CYS A 280 -17.40 -12.45 -8.63
C CYS A 280 -17.96 -13.40 -7.57
N ALA A 281 -19.23 -13.24 -7.18
CA ALA A 281 -19.89 -14.12 -6.21
C ALA A 281 -19.95 -15.57 -6.72
N LEU A 282 -20.25 -15.77 -8.01
CA LEU A 282 -20.23 -17.09 -8.64
C LEU A 282 -18.84 -17.75 -8.53
N PHE A 283 -17.78 -17.04 -8.92
CA PHE A 283 -16.43 -17.59 -8.84
C PHE A 283 -15.98 -17.82 -7.40
N VAL A 284 -16.32 -16.94 -6.46
CA VAL A 284 -15.98 -17.16 -5.05
C VAL A 284 -16.67 -18.41 -4.51
N THR A 285 -17.95 -18.60 -4.83
CA THR A 285 -18.73 -19.78 -4.43
C THR A 285 -18.10 -21.07 -4.98
N VAL A 286 -17.76 -21.09 -6.27
CA VAL A 286 -17.25 -22.30 -6.95
C VAL A 286 -15.81 -22.63 -6.55
N ILE A 287 -14.94 -21.62 -6.44
CA ILE A 287 -13.50 -21.84 -6.24
C ILE A 287 -13.16 -22.07 -4.77
N PHE A 288 -13.81 -21.36 -3.85
CA PHE A 288 -13.54 -21.47 -2.41
C PHE A 288 -14.56 -22.35 -1.68
N GLU A 289 -15.47 -22.98 -2.41
CA GLU A 289 -16.48 -23.94 -1.88
C GLU A 289 -17.26 -23.36 -0.69
N THR A 290 -17.58 -22.06 -0.77
CA THR A 290 -18.27 -21.33 0.30
C THR A 290 -19.75 -21.12 -0.02
N ASP A 291 -20.53 -20.66 0.94
CA ASP A 291 -21.94 -20.33 0.73
C ASP A 291 -22.10 -19.06 -0.11
N VAL A 292 -23.23 -18.97 -0.82
CA VAL A 292 -23.53 -17.86 -1.74
C VAL A 292 -23.55 -16.52 -1.01
N VAL A 293 -23.96 -16.47 0.26
CA VAL A 293 -24.07 -15.21 1.02
C VAL A 293 -22.69 -14.67 1.41
N THR A 294 -21.80 -15.55 1.88
CA THR A 294 -20.38 -15.26 2.07
C THR A 294 -19.75 -14.78 0.77
N ALA A 295 -20.02 -15.47 -0.35
CA ALA A 295 -19.48 -15.11 -1.65
C ALA A 295 -19.98 -13.74 -2.15
N MET A 296 -21.27 -13.42 -1.96
CA MET A 296 -21.84 -12.11 -2.28
C MET A 296 -21.21 -10.99 -1.44
N THR A 297 -20.91 -11.25 -0.17
CA THR A 297 -20.26 -10.28 0.72
C THR A 297 -18.82 -10.00 0.27
N ILE A 298 -18.04 -11.05 -0.02
CA ILE A 298 -16.67 -10.90 -0.55
C ILE A 298 -16.68 -10.21 -1.92
N ALA A 299 -17.62 -10.59 -2.79
CA ALA A 299 -17.76 -9.98 -4.11
C ALA A 299 -18.08 -8.48 -4.04
N ALA A 300 -18.87 -8.04 -3.04
CA ALA A 300 -19.20 -6.63 -2.87
C ALA A 300 -17.93 -5.79 -2.62
N CYS A 301 -16.96 -6.30 -1.86
CA CYS A 301 -15.66 -5.65 -1.64
C CYS A 301 -14.82 -5.55 -2.93
N LEU A 302 -14.98 -6.48 -3.86
CA LEU A 302 -14.19 -6.56 -5.11
C LEU A 302 -14.88 -5.93 -6.32
N THR A 303 -16.10 -5.44 -6.16
CA THR A 303 -16.89 -4.83 -7.23
C THR A 303 -16.46 -3.39 -7.53
N PRO A 304 -16.25 -2.49 -6.54
CA PRO A 304 -15.85 -1.13 -6.85
C PRO A 304 -14.43 -1.08 -7.44
N THR A 305 -14.22 -0.06 -8.26
CA THR A 305 -12.93 0.28 -8.86
C THR A 305 -12.29 1.43 -8.11
N ASP A 306 -10.99 1.30 -7.84
CA ASP A 306 -10.28 2.17 -6.93
C ASP A 306 -9.84 3.49 -7.58
N PRO A 307 -10.27 4.65 -7.05
CA PRO A 307 -9.96 5.94 -7.65
C PRO A 307 -8.48 6.34 -7.50
N VAL A 308 -7.77 5.78 -6.51
CA VAL A 308 -6.34 6.02 -6.29
C VAL A 308 -5.50 5.35 -7.39
N LEU A 309 -5.71 4.05 -7.62
CA LEU A 309 -5.06 3.29 -8.67
C LEU A 309 -5.42 3.85 -10.05
N ALA A 310 -6.70 4.20 -10.27
CA ALA A 310 -7.15 4.82 -11.52
C ALA A 310 -6.43 6.15 -11.79
N ALA A 311 -6.36 7.05 -10.80
CA ALA A 311 -5.67 8.32 -10.93
C ALA A 311 -4.16 8.14 -11.19
N SER A 312 -3.51 7.19 -10.51
CA SER A 312 -2.06 6.94 -10.68
C SER A 312 -1.67 6.50 -12.11
N VAL A 313 -2.61 5.88 -12.83
CA VAL A 313 -2.44 5.38 -14.19
C VAL A 313 -2.89 6.42 -15.23
N LEU A 314 -4.01 7.09 -14.97
CA LEU A 314 -4.70 7.94 -15.95
C LEU A 314 -4.38 9.43 -15.81
N SER A 315 -3.66 9.85 -14.75
CA SER A 315 -3.35 11.25 -14.48
C SER A 315 -1.87 11.58 -14.66
N ASN A 316 -1.59 12.75 -15.22
CA ASN A 316 -0.30 13.45 -15.16
C ASN A 316 0.95 12.63 -15.59
N SER A 317 0.82 11.77 -16.61
CA SER A 317 1.92 11.00 -17.21
C SER A 317 1.95 11.13 -18.73
N GLN A 318 3.08 10.88 -19.38
CA GLN A 318 3.13 10.81 -20.86
C GLN A 318 2.24 9.71 -21.43
N PHE A 319 2.04 8.61 -20.69
CA PHE A 319 1.07 7.58 -21.09
C PHE A 319 -0.36 8.14 -21.11
N SER A 320 -0.74 8.95 -20.11
CA SER A 320 -2.11 9.47 -20.00
C SER A 320 -2.53 10.37 -21.16
N THR A 321 -1.59 11.02 -21.86
CA THR A 321 -1.91 11.85 -23.03
C THR A 321 -2.34 11.01 -24.24
N ARG A 322 -2.00 9.72 -24.24
CA ARG A 322 -2.36 8.75 -25.29
C ARG A 322 -3.78 8.20 -25.15
N VAL A 323 -4.47 8.53 -24.04
CA VAL A 323 -5.86 8.12 -23.78
C VAL A 323 -6.77 9.35 -23.89
N PRO A 324 -7.87 9.28 -24.68
CA PRO A 324 -8.80 10.40 -24.83
C PRO A 324 -9.31 10.92 -23.48
N LYS A 325 -9.35 12.25 -23.33
CA LYS A 325 -9.78 12.90 -22.09
C LYS A 325 -11.20 12.47 -21.70
N ARG A 326 -12.09 12.34 -22.69
CA ARG A 326 -13.45 11.81 -22.51
C ARG A 326 -13.52 10.47 -21.76
N ILE A 327 -12.60 9.54 -22.03
CA ILE A 327 -12.53 8.20 -21.41
C ILE A 327 -11.90 8.29 -20.02
N ARG A 328 -10.82 9.07 -19.88
CA ARG A 328 -10.17 9.32 -18.58
C ARG A 328 -11.17 9.90 -17.57
N ASP A 329 -11.89 10.96 -17.94
CA ASP A 329 -12.89 11.58 -17.09
C ASP A 329 -14.04 10.62 -16.74
N LEU A 330 -14.38 9.68 -17.64
CA LEU A 330 -15.44 8.69 -17.39
C LEU A 330 -15.02 7.67 -16.34
N LEU A 331 -13.81 7.13 -16.46
CA LEU A 331 -13.23 6.18 -15.51
C LEU A 331 -12.95 6.82 -14.15
N SER A 332 -12.48 8.07 -14.14
CA SER A 332 -12.31 8.84 -12.91
C SER A 332 -13.66 9.06 -12.22
N ALA A 333 -14.68 9.54 -12.94
CA ALA A 333 -16.01 9.80 -12.37
C ALA A 333 -16.68 8.53 -11.79
N GLU A 334 -16.57 7.40 -12.49
CA GLU A 334 -17.02 6.10 -12.00
C GLU A 334 -16.29 5.72 -10.70
N SER A 335 -14.95 5.76 -10.72
CA SER A 335 -14.13 5.36 -9.57
C SER A 335 -14.32 6.29 -8.35
N GLY A 336 -14.69 7.55 -8.56
CA GLY A 336 -15.01 8.45 -7.45
C GLY A 336 -16.37 8.19 -6.79
N CYS A 337 -17.32 7.55 -7.49
CA CYS A 337 -18.68 7.30 -6.99
C CYS A 337 -18.89 5.86 -6.49
N ASN A 338 -18.22 4.90 -7.10
CA ASN A 338 -18.56 3.48 -6.98
C ASN A 338 -18.30 2.90 -5.58
N ASP A 339 -17.32 3.40 -4.83
CA ASP A 339 -17.04 2.94 -3.46
C ASP A 339 -18.25 3.19 -2.55
N GLY A 340 -18.93 4.33 -2.70
CA GLY A 340 -20.19 4.57 -2.01
C GLY A 340 -21.38 3.78 -2.59
N VAL A 341 -21.42 3.59 -3.92
CA VAL A 341 -22.44 2.74 -4.56
C VAL A 341 -22.27 1.24 -4.21
N SER A 342 -21.13 0.85 -3.65
CA SER A 342 -20.85 -0.52 -3.22
C SER A 342 -21.62 -0.93 -1.94
N PHE A 343 -21.97 0.04 -1.08
CA PHE A 343 -22.69 -0.19 0.18
C PHE A 343 -24.00 -0.98 -0.01
N PRO A 344 -24.88 -0.61 -0.96
CA PRO A 344 -26.04 -1.42 -1.33
C PRO A 344 -25.73 -2.91 -1.57
N PHE A 345 -24.64 -3.24 -2.27
CA PHE A 345 -24.27 -4.62 -2.56
C PHE A 345 -23.75 -5.33 -1.30
N LEU A 346 -22.92 -4.64 -0.51
CA LEU A 346 -22.35 -5.18 0.73
C LEU A 346 -23.44 -5.48 1.77
N TYR A 347 -24.33 -4.53 2.02
CA TYR A 347 -25.35 -4.64 3.06
C TYR A 347 -26.47 -5.65 2.74
N ILE A 348 -26.64 -6.07 1.48
CA ILE A 348 -27.48 -7.23 1.15
C ILE A 348 -26.86 -8.50 1.74
N GLY A 349 -25.58 -8.77 1.45
CA GLY A 349 -24.87 -9.94 1.97
C GLY A 349 -24.81 -9.95 3.50
N LEU A 350 -24.42 -8.83 4.10
CA LEU A 350 -24.37 -8.69 5.56
C LEU A 350 -25.74 -8.85 6.21
N SER A 351 -26.80 -8.26 5.64
CA SER A 351 -28.14 -8.37 6.22
C SER A 351 -28.68 -9.80 6.17
N LEU A 352 -28.30 -10.59 5.16
CA LEU A 352 -28.64 -12.01 5.07
C LEU A 352 -27.90 -12.86 6.13
N LEU A 353 -26.66 -12.50 6.49
CA LEU A 353 -25.89 -13.15 7.57
C LEU A 353 -26.29 -12.71 8.99
N LEU A 354 -26.85 -11.51 9.12
CA LEU A 354 -27.18 -10.90 10.42
C LEU A 354 -28.66 -11.05 10.80
N LYS A 355 -29.59 -11.26 9.84
CA LYS A 355 -31.04 -11.24 10.10
C LYS A 355 -31.76 -12.45 9.51
N ASN A 356 -32.74 -12.95 10.27
CA ASN A 356 -33.47 -14.18 9.94
C ASN A 356 -34.76 -13.97 9.11
N THR A 357 -35.13 -12.75 8.71
CA THR A 357 -36.39 -12.50 7.96
C THR A 357 -36.20 -11.64 6.70
N ALA A 358 -36.64 -12.16 5.56
CA ALA A 358 -36.52 -11.50 4.24
C ALA A 358 -37.17 -10.11 4.19
N GLY A 359 -38.35 -9.93 4.79
CA GLY A 359 -39.02 -8.63 4.85
C GLY A 359 -38.26 -7.59 5.70
N GLY A 360 -37.59 -8.03 6.78
CA GLY A 360 -36.76 -7.16 7.61
C GLY A 360 -35.45 -6.76 6.92
N VAL A 361 -34.89 -7.63 6.09
CA VAL A 361 -33.72 -7.36 5.24
C VAL A 361 -34.07 -6.31 4.19
N LEU A 362 -35.12 -6.54 3.38
CA LEU A 362 -35.50 -5.63 2.30
C LEU A 362 -35.85 -4.23 2.82
N LYS A 363 -36.57 -4.16 3.95
CA LYS A 363 -36.92 -2.88 4.60
C LYS A 363 -35.69 -2.12 5.09
N LYS A 364 -34.75 -2.80 5.78
CA LYS A 364 -33.51 -2.16 6.24
C LYS A 364 -32.68 -1.70 5.04
N TRP A 365 -32.49 -2.56 4.06
CA TRP A 365 -31.71 -2.26 2.87
C TRP A 365 -32.26 -1.04 2.11
N PHE A 366 -33.57 -1.01 1.84
CA PHE A 366 -34.16 0.11 1.11
C PHE A 366 -34.20 1.41 1.93
N LEU A 367 -34.68 1.38 3.18
CA LEU A 367 -34.84 2.59 3.98
C LEU A 367 -33.52 3.12 4.54
N VAL A 368 -32.66 2.23 5.03
CA VAL A 368 -31.40 2.60 5.69
C VAL A 368 -30.28 2.74 4.67
N THR A 369 -30.07 1.76 3.79
CA THR A 369 -28.93 1.82 2.87
C THR A 369 -29.22 2.75 1.69
N ILE A 370 -30.32 2.55 0.96
CA ILE A 370 -30.60 3.37 -0.24
C ILE A 370 -31.04 4.79 0.12
N LEU A 371 -32.10 4.93 0.92
CA LEU A 371 -32.67 6.26 1.20
C LEU A 371 -31.82 7.06 2.19
N TYR A 372 -31.47 6.49 3.34
CA TYR A 372 -30.70 7.21 4.35
C TYR A 372 -29.23 7.33 3.98
N GLN A 373 -28.48 6.23 3.86
CA GLN A 373 -27.03 6.30 3.64
C GLN A 373 -26.67 6.95 2.31
N CYS A 374 -27.26 6.47 1.19
CA CYS A 374 -26.93 7.01 -0.13
C CYS A 374 -27.65 8.33 -0.43
N ALA A 375 -28.98 8.38 -0.41
CA ALA A 375 -29.69 9.58 -0.90
C ALA A 375 -29.53 10.80 0.03
N VAL A 376 -29.58 10.62 1.36
CA VAL A 376 -29.28 11.73 2.29
C VAL A 376 -27.80 12.10 2.20
N GLY A 377 -26.88 11.13 2.07
CA GLY A 377 -25.46 11.39 1.85
C GLY A 377 -25.19 12.28 0.62
N ILE A 378 -25.80 11.97 -0.52
CA ILE A 378 -25.72 12.80 -1.74
C ILE A 378 -26.21 14.23 -1.47
N ILE A 379 -27.37 14.38 -0.82
CA ILE A 379 -27.95 15.71 -0.52
C ILE A 379 -27.01 16.50 0.41
N ILE A 380 -26.52 15.88 1.48
CA ILE A 380 -25.58 16.49 2.43
C ILE A 380 -24.31 16.92 1.70
N GLY A 381 -23.71 16.03 0.91
CA GLY A 381 -22.50 16.33 0.13
C GLY A 381 -22.71 17.54 -0.77
N ILE A 382 -23.77 17.55 -1.58
CA ILE A 382 -24.09 18.70 -2.45
C ILE A 382 -24.23 19.98 -1.62
N VAL A 383 -25.01 19.97 -0.54
CA VAL A 383 -25.24 21.16 0.30
C VAL A 383 -23.94 21.67 0.93
N LEU A 384 -23.13 20.76 1.50
CA LEU A 384 -21.83 21.09 2.11
C LEU A 384 -20.87 21.70 1.08
N GLY A 385 -20.75 21.09 -0.10
CA GLY A 385 -19.92 21.60 -1.18
C GLY A 385 -20.30 23.03 -1.58
N HIS A 386 -21.60 23.33 -1.68
CA HIS A 386 -22.09 24.68 -1.98
C HIS A 386 -21.79 25.67 -0.84
N ILE A 387 -21.92 25.24 0.42
CA ILE A 387 -21.57 26.08 1.58
C ILE A 387 -20.08 26.39 1.56
N PHE A 388 -19.22 25.37 1.42
CA PHE A 388 -17.78 25.53 1.32
C PHE A 388 -17.38 26.45 0.18
N ASN A 389 -17.97 26.29 -1.01
CA ASN A 389 -17.69 27.17 -2.14
C ASN A 389 -18.10 28.62 -1.88
N ARG A 390 -19.25 28.86 -1.22
CA ARG A 390 -19.67 30.21 -0.85
C ARG A 390 -18.72 30.84 0.17
N LEU A 391 -18.35 30.10 1.21
CA LEU A 391 -17.42 30.56 2.24
C LEU A 391 -16.04 30.84 1.64
N TYR A 392 -15.55 29.93 0.79
CA TYR A 392 -14.28 30.08 0.08
C TYR A 392 -14.27 31.36 -0.76
N ARG A 393 -15.30 31.58 -1.58
CA ARG A 393 -15.40 32.79 -2.43
C ARG A 393 -15.53 34.07 -1.62
N LEU A 394 -16.31 34.05 -0.54
CA LEU A 394 -16.44 35.19 0.36
C LEU A 394 -15.08 35.57 0.97
N SER A 395 -14.35 34.57 1.43
CA SER A 395 -13.03 34.73 2.04
C SER A 395 -11.99 35.21 1.02
N HIS A 396 -11.97 34.59 -0.16
CA HIS A 396 -11.07 34.94 -1.25
C HIS A 396 -11.31 36.36 -1.77
N ALA A 397 -12.57 36.74 -2.01
CA ALA A 397 -12.92 38.07 -2.49
C ALA A 397 -12.63 39.20 -1.48
N ARG A 398 -12.46 38.84 -0.20
CA ARG A 398 -12.09 39.79 0.87
C ARG A 398 -10.62 39.67 1.28
N GLU A 399 -9.84 38.87 0.58
CA GLU A 399 -8.42 38.62 0.88
C GLU A 399 -8.16 38.15 2.31
N TRP A 400 -9.11 37.40 2.90
CA TRP A 400 -9.01 36.90 4.27
C TRP A 400 -8.11 35.67 4.42
N MET A 401 -7.76 35.02 3.31
CA MET A 401 -6.94 33.81 3.29
C MET A 401 -5.60 34.05 2.62
N GLY A 402 -4.53 33.61 3.30
CA GLY A 402 -3.21 33.50 2.71
C GLY A 402 -3.12 32.33 1.72
N GLU A 403 -2.10 32.35 0.86
CA GLU A 403 -1.92 31.38 -0.22
C GLU A 403 -1.89 29.93 0.29
N ALA A 404 -1.11 29.66 1.35
CA ALA A 404 -1.03 28.37 2.01
C ALA A 404 -2.37 27.90 2.62
N SER A 405 -3.21 28.83 3.09
CA SER A 405 -4.50 28.50 3.68
C SER A 405 -5.51 28.04 2.63
N TYR A 406 -5.39 28.49 1.37
CA TYR A 406 -6.18 27.91 0.28
C TYR A 406 -5.86 26.43 0.20
N LEU A 407 -4.59 26.08 0.09
CA LEU A 407 -4.11 24.71 -0.02
C LEU A 407 -4.66 23.79 1.10
N THR A 408 -4.59 24.25 2.34
CA THR A 408 -5.07 23.49 3.51
C THR A 408 -6.59 23.31 3.51
N PHE A 409 -7.35 24.31 3.03
CA PHE A 409 -8.81 24.26 3.02
C PHE A 409 -9.35 23.05 2.25
N TYR A 410 -8.73 22.68 1.13
CA TYR A 410 -9.12 21.51 0.34
C TYR A 410 -9.12 20.22 1.17
N LEU A 411 -7.98 19.92 1.81
CA LEU A 411 -7.82 18.71 2.61
C LEU A 411 -8.77 18.72 3.82
N LEU A 412 -8.90 19.86 4.48
CA LEU A 412 -9.81 20.01 5.61
C LEU A 412 -11.28 19.85 5.21
N ALA A 413 -11.69 20.35 4.05
CA ALA A 413 -13.04 20.19 3.53
C ALA A 413 -13.35 18.72 3.22
N ALA A 414 -12.40 17.98 2.65
CA ALA A 414 -12.54 16.54 2.42
C ALA A 414 -12.66 15.77 3.74
N VAL A 415 -11.72 15.95 4.67
CA VAL A 415 -11.73 15.30 5.99
C VAL A 415 -12.98 15.67 6.80
N PHE A 416 -13.41 16.93 6.77
CA PHE A 416 -14.65 17.36 7.42
C PHE A 416 -15.88 16.67 6.81
N SER A 417 -15.94 16.54 5.48
CA SER A 417 -17.05 15.89 4.79
C SER A 417 -17.16 14.42 5.19
N ILE A 418 -16.03 13.71 5.24
CA ILE A 418 -15.94 12.32 5.70
C ILE A 418 -16.37 12.22 7.17
N GLY A 419 -15.78 13.03 8.06
CA GLY A 419 -16.09 12.99 9.48
C GLY A 419 -17.57 13.29 9.78
N LEU A 420 -18.15 14.27 9.08
CA LEU A 420 -19.58 14.57 9.20
C LEU A 420 -20.45 13.42 8.68
N ALA A 421 -20.07 12.78 7.58
CA ALA A 421 -20.79 11.62 7.06
C ALA A 421 -20.79 10.46 8.06
N SER A 422 -19.62 10.11 8.59
CA SER A 422 -19.46 9.02 9.55
C SER A 422 -20.21 9.29 10.85
N VAL A 423 -20.20 10.53 11.37
CA VAL A 423 -20.99 10.92 12.56
C VAL A 423 -22.49 10.80 12.33
N LEU A 424 -22.97 11.14 11.14
CA LEU A 424 -24.37 11.00 10.77
C LEU A 424 -24.74 9.57 10.38
N GLY A 425 -23.77 8.68 10.18
CA GLY A 425 -24.00 7.32 9.70
C GLY A 425 -24.55 7.28 8.27
N VAL A 426 -24.23 8.28 7.45
CA VAL A 426 -24.50 8.29 6.00
C VAL A 426 -23.24 7.84 5.25
N ASP A 427 -23.34 7.66 3.93
CA ASP A 427 -22.22 7.17 3.13
C ASP A 427 -21.07 8.20 3.04
N ASP A 428 -19.90 7.81 3.58
CA ASP A 428 -18.70 8.65 3.66
C ASP A 428 -18.23 9.13 2.27
N PHE A 429 -18.22 8.21 1.30
CA PHE A 429 -17.63 8.42 -0.02
C PHE A 429 -18.55 9.21 -0.94
N LEU A 430 -19.87 8.98 -0.89
CA LEU A 430 -20.85 9.78 -1.61
C LEU A 430 -20.89 11.21 -1.06
N VAL A 431 -20.87 11.39 0.26
CA VAL A 431 -20.80 12.75 0.84
C VAL A 431 -19.54 13.46 0.35
N ALA A 432 -18.38 12.81 0.42
CA ALA A 432 -17.11 13.40 -0.02
C ALA A 432 -17.11 13.74 -1.53
N PHE A 433 -17.51 12.80 -2.39
CA PHE A 433 -17.58 13.01 -3.85
C PHE A 433 -18.52 14.17 -4.20
N PHE A 434 -19.74 14.16 -3.65
CA PHE A 434 -20.72 15.20 -3.95
C PHE A 434 -20.41 16.54 -3.27
N ALA A 435 -19.64 16.56 -2.17
CA ALA A 435 -19.06 17.77 -1.60
C ALA A 435 -18.00 18.39 -2.50
N GLY A 436 -17.07 17.58 -3.03
CA GLY A 436 -16.09 18.04 -4.03
C GLY A 436 -16.81 18.58 -5.28
N ARG A 437 -17.84 17.87 -5.74
CA ARG A 437 -18.64 18.31 -6.89
C ARG A 437 -19.46 19.56 -6.63
N GLY A 438 -20.09 19.67 -5.47
CA GLY A 438 -20.82 20.86 -5.04
C GLY A 438 -19.88 22.06 -4.90
N PHE A 439 -18.63 21.82 -4.50
CA PHE A 439 -17.62 22.86 -4.39
C PHE A 439 -17.19 23.43 -5.75
N SER A 440 -17.02 22.58 -6.76
CA SER A 440 -16.70 22.99 -8.14
C SER A 440 -17.94 23.44 -8.95
N HIS A 441 -19.08 23.68 -8.31
CA HIS A 441 -20.31 24.03 -9.01
C HIS A 441 -20.24 25.44 -9.62
N ARG A 442 -20.27 25.51 -10.96
CA ARG A 442 -20.37 26.70 -11.87
C ARG A 442 -19.06 27.30 -12.36
N GLN A 443 -17.91 27.01 -11.77
CA GLN A 443 -16.59 27.46 -12.24
C GLN A 443 -15.52 26.41 -11.88
N LYS A 444 -14.47 26.29 -12.70
CA LYS A 444 -13.30 25.51 -12.30
C LYS A 444 -12.74 26.10 -11.01
N SER A 445 -12.49 25.26 -10.01
CA SER A 445 -11.88 25.72 -8.76
C SER A 445 -10.50 26.28 -9.07
N PRO A 446 -10.07 27.41 -8.48
CA PRO A 446 -8.68 27.85 -8.54
C PRO A 446 -7.69 26.78 -8.04
N MET A 447 -8.19 25.82 -7.25
CA MET A 447 -7.44 24.69 -6.71
C MET A 447 -7.26 23.53 -7.71
N ALA A 448 -8.06 23.48 -8.78
CA ALA A 448 -7.99 22.39 -9.76
C ALA A 448 -6.67 22.40 -10.54
N ASP A 449 -6.06 23.58 -10.69
CA ASP A 449 -4.77 23.75 -11.36
C ASP A 449 -3.58 23.70 -10.37
N THR A 450 -3.84 23.47 -9.07
CA THR A 450 -2.80 23.39 -8.04
C THR A 450 -2.29 21.96 -7.90
N ALA A 451 -0.99 21.76 -7.71
CA ALA A 451 -0.36 20.43 -7.61
C ALA A 451 -0.71 19.63 -6.33
N LEU A 452 -1.67 20.07 -5.51
CA LEU A 452 -1.92 19.53 -4.17
C LEU A 452 -2.65 18.19 -4.12
N PRO A 453 -3.69 17.93 -4.93
CA PRO A 453 -4.24 16.58 -5.04
C PRO A 453 -3.12 15.59 -5.37
N VAL A 454 -2.19 15.97 -6.26
CA VAL A 454 -1.02 15.17 -6.64
C VAL A 454 -0.01 14.98 -5.49
N ILE A 455 0.25 16.01 -4.67
CA ILE A 455 1.17 15.91 -3.52
C ILE A 455 0.55 15.02 -2.43
N ILE A 456 -0.73 15.21 -2.13
CA ILE A 456 -1.46 14.40 -1.13
C ILE A 456 -1.55 12.96 -1.63
N ASP A 457 -1.81 12.75 -2.92
CA ASP A 457 -1.79 11.42 -3.54
C ASP A 457 -0.42 10.76 -3.39
N MET A 458 0.66 11.47 -3.75
CA MET A 458 2.01 10.94 -3.67
C MET A 458 2.46 10.68 -2.21
N MET A 459 1.94 11.44 -1.24
CA MET A 459 2.31 11.26 0.17
C MET A 459 1.48 10.20 0.89
N ILE A 460 0.14 10.25 0.78
CA ILE A 460 -0.76 9.41 1.59
C ILE A 460 -0.98 8.05 0.92
N ASN A 461 -1.26 8.02 -0.39
CA ASN A 461 -1.58 6.76 -1.07
C ASN A 461 -0.36 5.84 -1.09
N SER A 462 0.81 6.40 -1.35
CA SER A 462 2.05 5.65 -1.48
C SER A 462 2.56 5.16 -0.14
N ALA A 463 2.44 5.98 0.91
CA ALA A 463 2.61 5.55 2.28
C ALA A 463 1.75 4.33 2.58
N PHE A 464 0.46 4.38 2.23
CA PHE A 464 -0.46 3.28 2.45
C PHE A 464 -0.12 2.03 1.64
N PHE A 465 0.26 2.13 0.37
CA PHE A 465 0.65 0.96 -0.41
C PHE A 465 1.95 0.30 0.10
N VAL A 466 2.88 1.08 0.68
CA VAL A 466 4.04 0.51 1.41
C VAL A 466 3.55 -0.26 2.64
N PHE A 467 2.63 0.30 3.43
CA PHE A 467 2.02 -0.40 4.57
C PHE A 467 1.28 -1.67 4.13
N PHE A 468 0.43 -1.57 3.12
CA PHE A 468 -0.33 -2.68 2.56
C PHE A 468 0.61 -3.81 2.14
N GLY A 469 1.71 -3.51 1.43
CA GLY A 469 2.72 -4.49 1.07
C GLY A 469 3.34 -5.22 2.28
N ALA A 470 3.53 -4.52 3.40
CA ALA A 470 4.03 -5.11 4.63
C ALA A 470 2.94 -5.85 5.45
N MET A 471 1.67 -5.56 5.21
CA MET A 471 0.52 -6.14 5.92
C MET A 471 -0.09 -7.38 5.26
N ILE A 472 0.37 -7.74 4.05
CA ILE A 472 -0.16 -8.88 3.29
C ILE A 472 -0.13 -10.14 4.15
N PRO A 473 -1.27 -10.83 4.37
CA PRO A 473 -1.36 -11.98 5.27
C PRO A 473 -0.87 -13.25 4.58
N TRP A 474 0.45 -13.35 4.36
CA TRP A 474 1.08 -14.45 3.62
C TRP A 474 0.76 -15.83 4.19
N GLU A 475 0.71 -15.96 5.52
CA GLU A 475 0.40 -17.23 6.20
C GLU A 475 -1.04 -17.69 5.93
N SER A 476 -1.96 -16.73 5.74
CA SER A 476 -3.38 -17.03 5.46
C SER A 476 -3.63 -17.55 4.04
N PHE A 477 -2.68 -17.41 3.11
CA PHE A 477 -2.83 -17.90 1.73
C PHE A 477 -2.68 -19.42 1.59
N SER A 478 -2.30 -20.11 2.66
CA SER A 478 -2.22 -21.56 2.73
C SER A 478 -2.73 -22.11 4.07
N ALA A 479 -3.40 -21.29 4.89
CA ALA A 479 -3.86 -21.69 6.22
C ALA A 479 -5.11 -22.59 6.18
N PHE A 480 -5.91 -22.51 5.13
CA PHE A 480 -7.19 -23.22 5.01
C PHE A 480 -7.21 -24.05 3.73
N ASP A 481 -7.79 -25.26 3.78
CA ASP A 481 -7.95 -26.12 2.58
C ASP A 481 -8.69 -25.40 1.44
N ALA A 482 -9.63 -24.51 1.78
CA ALA A 482 -10.37 -23.70 0.83
C ALA A 482 -9.49 -22.66 0.12
N ILE A 483 -8.47 -22.11 0.80
CA ILE A 483 -7.58 -21.06 0.29
C ILE A 483 -6.23 -21.67 -0.04
N THR A 484 -5.97 -21.86 -1.33
CA THR A 484 -4.65 -22.24 -1.82
C THR A 484 -4.12 -21.21 -2.82
N PRO A 485 -2.78 -21.06 -2.97
CA PRO A 485 -2.21 -20.14 -3.93
C PRO A 485 -2.72 -20.37 -5.36
N ALA A 486 -2.93 -21.63 -5.76
CA ALA A 486 -3.48 -21.97 -7.07
C ALA A 486 -4.92 -21.48 -7.26
N ARG A 487 -5.79 -21.68 -6.26
CA ARG A 487 -7.18 -21.17 -6.27
C ARG A 487 -7.22 -19.65 -6.31
N LEU A 488 -6.35 -18.98 -5.53
CA LEU A 488 -6.23 -17.53 -5.49
C LEU A 488 -5.76 -16.95 -6.84
N ILE A 489 -4.74 -17.53 -7.47
CA ILE A 489 -4.26 -17.12 -8.80
C ILE A 489 -5.33 -17.36 -9.86
N GLY A 490 -5.97 -18.54 -9.86
CA GLY A 490 -7.06 -18.86 -10.78
C GLY A 490 -8.23 -17.89 -10.63
N PHE A 491 -8.63 -17.59 -9.39
CA PHE A 491 -9.67 -16.60 -9.08
C PHE A 491 -9.29 -15.22 -9.60
N LEU A 492 -8.07 -14.75 -9.35
CA LEU A 492 -7.55 -13.46 -9.83
C LEU A 492 -7.62 -13.35 -11.36
N ILE A 493 -7.19 -14.38 -12.09
CA ILE A 493 -7.26 -14.39 -13.56
C ILE A 493 -8.71 -14.28 -14.02
N LEU A 494 -9.62 -15.07 -13.43
CA LEU A 494 -11.02 -15.09 -13.81
C LEU A 494 -11.72 -13.76 -13.56
N ILE A 495 -11.54 -13.14 -12.39
CA ILE A 495 -12.15 -11.83 -12.11
C ILE A 495 -11.57 -10.73 -12.98
N LEU A 496 -10.27 -10.73 -13.28
CA LEU A 496 -9.70 -9.72 -14.19
C LEU A 496 -10.27 -9.83 -15.62
N LEU A 497 -10.52 -11.06 -16.09
CA LEU A 497 -11.06 -11.29 -17.43
C LEU A 497 -12.58 -11.09 -17.51
N PHE A 498 -13.35 -11.57 -16.52
CA PHE A 498 -14.80 -11.70 -16.66
C PHE A 498 -15.62 -10.71 -15.84
N ARG A 499 -15.07 -10.09 -14.80
CA ARG A 499 -15.84 -9.17 -13.94
C ARG A 499 -16.37 -7.96 -14.70
N ARG A 500 -15.62 -7.48 -15.71
CA ARG A 500 -15.90 -6.18 -16.35
C ARG A 500 -15.84 -6.19 -17.88
N ILE A 501 -14.80 -6.78 -18.49
CA ILE A 501 -14.59 -6.77 -19.94
C ILE A 501 -15.83 -7.26 -20.72
N PRO A 502 -16.46 -8.40 -20.38
CA PRO A 502 -17.58 -8.92 -21.18
C PRO A 502 -18.80 -8.01 -21.12
N ILE A 503 -19.19 -7.53 -19.93
CA ILE A 503 -20.39 -6.70 -19.77
C ILE A 503 -20.21 -5.31 -20.38
N VAL A 504 -19.02 -4.69 -20.23
CA VAL A 504 -18.72 -3.41 -20.89
C VAL A 504 -18.80 -3.55 -22.40
N PHE A 505 -18.24 -4.63 -22.95
CA PHE A 505 -18.31 -4.90 -24.39
C PHE A 505 -19.76 -5.12 -24.86
N ILE A 506 -20.57 -5.88 -24.12
CA ILE A 506 -22.00 -6.08 -24.42
C ILE A 506 -22.77 -4.74 -24.41
N LEU A 507 -22.56 -3.90 -23.39
CA LEU A 507 -23.22 -2.60 -23.29
C LEU A 507 -22.76 -1.61 -24.37
N PHE A 508 -21.49 -1.70 -24.78
CA PHE A 508 -20.97 -0.96 -25.92
C PHE A 508 -21.68 -1.39 -27.22
N GLN A 509 -21.76 -2.69 -27.50
CA GLN A 509 -22.49 -3.22 -28.67
C GLN A 509 -23.99 -2.89 -28.64
N ALA A 510 -24.58 -2.78 -27.46
CA ALA A 510 -25.98 -2.38 -27.27
C ALA A 510 -26.20 -0.85 -27.35
N ASN A 511 -25.19 -0.06 -27.70
CA ASN A 511 -25.23 1.41 -27.74
C ASN A 511 -25.65 2.07 -26.42
N MET A 512 -25.38 1.41 -25.28
CA MET A 512 -25.68 1.92 -23.93
C MET A 512 -24.51 2.71 -23.33
N LEU A 513 -23.36 2.75 -24.01
CA LEU A 513 -22.18 3.54 -23.65
C LEU A 513 -21.89 4.59 -24.75
N PRO A 514 -22.70 5.67 -24.87
CA PRO A 514 -22.57 6.65 -25.96
C PRO A 514 -21.22 7.41 -25.96
N PHE A 515 -20.49 7.37 -24.85
CA PHE A 515 -19.15 7.93 -24.71
C PHE A 515 -18.03 6.91 -24.88
N VAL A 516 -18.30 5.76 -25.49
CA VAL A 516 -17.30 4.79 -25.94
C VAL A 516 -17.57 4.60 -27.42
N LYS A 517 -16.62 4.97 -28.28
CA LYS A 517 -16.78 5.01 -29.74
C LYS A 517 -16.23 3.76 -30.42
N THR A 518 -15.15 3.20 -29.90
CA THR A 518 -14.43 2.09 -30.56
C THR A 518 -14.34 0.86 -29.67
N THR A 519 -14.09 -0.29 -30.32
CA THR A 519 -13.84 -1.55 -29.62
C THR A 519 -12.63 -1.46 -28.70
N THR A 520 -11.57 -0.74 -29.12
CA THR A 520 -10.39 -0.53 -28.28
C THR A 520 -10.70 0.30 -27.04
N GLU A 521 -11.52 1.35 -27.18
CA GLU A 521 -12.01 2.11 -26.02
C GLU A 521 -12.86 1.23 -25.10
N ALA A 522 -13.73 0.37 -25.62
CA ALA A 522 -14.55 -0.55 -24.82
C ALA A 522 -13.71 -1.57 -24.05
N LEU A 523 -12.68 -2.15 -24.69
CA LEU A 523 -11.73 -3.06 -24.03
C LEU A 523 -10.89 -2.33 -22.99
N PHE A 524 -10.46 -1.10 -23.28
CA PHE A 524 -9.72 -0.27 -22.34
C PHE A 524 -10.56 0.07 -21.10
N VAL A 525 -11.81 0.52 -21.30
CA VAL A 525 -12.77 0.75 -20.20
C VAL A 525 -13.04 -0.54 -19.45
N GLY A 526 -13.17 -1.68 -20.12
CA GLY A 526 -13.34 -2.98 -19.49
C GLY A 526 -12.15 -3.41 -18.63
N HIS A 527 -10.93 -3.19 -19.11
CA HIS A 527 -9.68 -3.57 -18.45
C HIS A 527 -9.33 -2.64 -17.28
N PHE A 528 -9.41 -1.32 -17.47
CA PHE A 528 -8.98 -0.33 -16.46
C PHE A 528 -10.03 -0.10 -15.39
N GLY A 529 -10.27 -1.13 -14.57
CA GLY A 529 -11.08 -1.10 -13.34
C GLY A 529 -10.31 -1.66 -12.15
N PRO A 530 -9.21 -1.01 -11.74
CA PRO A 530 -8.34 -1.54 -10.69
C PRO A 530 -9.08 -1.70 -9.36
N MET A 531 -8.63 -2.64 -8.52
CA MET A 531 -9.15 -2.89 -7.17
C MET A 531 -8.06 -2.54 -6.17
N GLY A 532 -8.37 -1.68 -5.21
CA GLY A 532 -7.37 -1.02 -4.37
C GLY A 532 -7.86 -0.78 -2.95
N VAL A 533 -7.65 0.43 -2.47
CA VAL A 533 -7.86 0.84 -1.07
C VAL A 533 -9.33 0.72 -0.66
N GLY A 534 -10.27 1.06 -1.55
CA GLY A 534 -11.71 0.92 -1.30
C GLY A 534 -12.13 -0.52 -0.96
N ALA A 535 -11.54 -1.51 -1.63
CA ALA A 535 -11.81 -2.92 -1.35
C ALA A 535 -11.34 -3.35 0.05
N LEU A 536 -10.20 -2.82 0.51
CA LEU A 536 -9.67 -3.08 1.86
C LEU A 536 -10.57 -2.45 2.93
N PHE A 537 -11.01 -1.22 2.71
CA PHE A 537 -12.00 -0.57 3.60
C PHE A 537 -13.27 -1.41 3.73
N LEU A 538 -13.85 -1.84 2.61
CA LEU A 538 -15.09 -2.65 2.61
C LEU A 538 -14.88 -4.01 3.25
N ALA A 539 -13.70 -4.62 3.13
CA ALA A 539 -13.38 -5.88 3.80
C ALA A 539 -13.35 -5.72 5.32
N ILE A 540 -12.77 -4.64 5.83
CA ILE A 540 -12.76 -4.36 7.27
C ILE A 540 -14.15 -3.94 7.76
N GLU A 541 -14.89 -3.12 7.00
CA GLU A 541 -16.29 -2.78 7.32
C GLU A 541 -17.17 -4.03 7.41
N ALA A 542 -17.02 -4.97 6.49
CA ALA A 542 -17.72 -6.24 6.52
C ALA A 542 -17.38 -7.05 7.77
N ARG A 543 -16.10 -7.11 8.16
CA ARG A 543 -15.65 -7.77 9.39
C ARG A 543 -16.25 -7.10 10.62
N ALA A 544 -16.15 -5.77 10.73
CA ALA A 544 -16.73 -4.99 11.81
C ALA A 544 -18.22 -5.28 12.01
N GLN A 545 -19.00 -5.28 10.93
CA GLN A 545 -20.44 -5.54 10.99
C GLN A 545 -20.77 -6.98 11.41
N LEU A 546 -19.95 -7.96 11.03
CA LEU A 546 -20.14 -9.36 11.41
C LEU A 546 -19.70 -9.65 12.86
N GLU A 547 -18.67 -8.95 13.32
CA GLU A 547 -18.09 -9.07 14.67
C GLU A 547 -18.93 -8.34 15.72
N THR A 548 -19.22 -7.05 15.49
CA THR A 548 -19.82 -6.17 16.52
C THR A 548 -21.25 -5.74 16.18
N GLY A 549 -21.71 -5.95 14.94
CA GLY A 549 -22.98 -5.42 14.45
C GLY A 549 -22.95 -3.90 14.22
N THR A 550 -21.76 -3.30 14.24
CA THR A 550 -21.51 -1.87 14.03
C THR A 550 -20.37 -1.66 13.02
N SER A 551 -20.09 -0.42 12.64
CA SER A 551 -18.95 -0.05 11.78
C SER A 551 -17.64 0.07 12.56
N LEU A 552 -17.55 -0.47 13.77
CA LEU A 552 -16.35 -0.48 14.61
C LEU A 552 -15.79 -1.91 14.69
N PRO A 553 -14.63 -2.20 14.07
CA PRO A 553 -14.01 -3.51 14.12
C PRO A 553 -13.36 -3.74 15.48
N LEU A 554 -13.21 -5.00 15.85
CA LEU A 554 -12.32 -5.36 16.94
C LEU A 554 -10.86 -5.31 16.44
N PRO A 555 -9.88 -5.02 17.30
CA PRO A 555 -8.47 -5.04 16.89
C PRO A 555 -8.03 -6.39 16.31
N ASN A 556 -8.69 -7.47 16.75
CA ASN A 556 -8.54 -8.82 16.22
C ASN A 556 -9.94 -9.49 16.19
N PRO A 557 -10.24 -10.32 15.17
CA PRO A 557 -11.47 -11.10 15.13
C PRO A 557 -11.66 -11.97 16.37
N PRO A 558 -12.90 -12.13 16.85
CA PRO A 558 -13.23 -13.17 17.78
C PRO A 558 -13.22 -14.54 17.09
N ASP A 559 -12.85 -15.58 17.87
CA ASP A 559 -12.83 -16.98 17.40
C ASP A 559 -14.16 -17.72 17.66
N ASP A 560 -15.10 -17.09 18.35
CA ASP A 560 -16.34 -17.69 18.87
C ASP A 560 -17.62 -17.22 18.16
N LEU A 561 -17.53 -16.72 16.93
CA LEU A 561 -18.71 -16.34 16.14
C LEU A 561 -19.50 -17.56 15.64
N PRO A 562 -20.81 -17.40 15.34
CA PRO A 562 -21.56 -18.39 14.59
C PRO A 562 -20.82 -18.80 13.31
N ILE A 563 -20.85 -20.10 12.99
CA ILE A 563 -20.04 -20.71 11.90
C ILE A 563 -20.14 -19.94 10.58
N GLU A 564 -21.35 -19.48 10.22
CA GLU A 564 -21.59 -18.71 9.00
C GLU A 564 -20.81 -17.39 8.99
N ARG A 565 -20.82 -16.66 10.11
CA ARG A 565 -20.10 -15.38 10.24
C ARG A 565 -18.59 -15.60 10.35
N GLN A 566 -18.17 -16.59 11.13
CA GLN A 566 -16.75 -16.94 11.28
C GLN A 566 -16.13 -17.28 9.92
N ARG A 567 -16.87 -18.01 9.08
CA ARG A 567 -16.44 -18.31 7.71
C ARG A 567 -16.21 -17.04 6.91
N THR A 568 -17.17 -16.13 6.89
CA THR A 568 -17.04 -14.88 6.12
C THR A 568 -15.87 -14.02 6.62
N VAL A 569 -15.76 -13.81 7.94
CA VAL A 569 -14.69 -13.00 8.58
C VAL A 569 -13.30 -13.58 8.26
N THR A 570 -13.18 -14.90 8.28
CA THR A 570 -11.91 -15.59 8.00
C THR A 570 -11.52 -15.54 6.52
N LEU A 571 -12.48 -15.66 5.60
CA LEU A 571 -12.19 -15.73 4.15
C LEU A 571 -11.99 -14.35 3.51
N ILE A 572 -12.69 -13.30 3.99
CA ILE A 572 -12.76 -12.01 3.31
C ILE A 572 -11.41 -11.31 3.21
N TRP A 573 -10.65 -11.24 4.31
CA TRP A 573 -9.38 -10.54 4.36
C TRP A 573 -8.31 -11.15 3.43
N PRO A 574 -7.99 -12.45 3.49
CA PRO A 574 -6.97 -13.03 2.59
C PRO A 574 -7.37 -12.96 1.12
N ILE A 575 -8.64 -13.22 0.78
CA ILE A 575 -9.11 -13.17 -0.62
C ILE A 575 -9.02 -11.73 -1.14
N VAL A 576 -9.52 -10.75 -0.40
CA VAL A 576 -9.48 -9.35 -0.83
C VAL A 576 -8.05 -8.84 -0.93
N CYS A 577 -7.19 -9.09 0.07
CA CYS A 577 -5.78 -8.70 0.02
C CYS A 577 -5.05 -9.30 -1.19
N PHE A 578 -5.28 -10.58 -1.51
CA PHE A 578 -4.66 -11.21 -2.67
C PHE A 578 -5.12 -10.58 -3.99
N VAL A 579 -6.43 -10.31 -4.11
CA VAL A 579 -6.97 -9.68 -5.32
C VAL A 579 -6.49 -8.24 -5.46
N VAL A 580 -6.44 -7.46 -4.37
CA VAL A 580 -5.92 -6.09 -4.36
C VAL A 580 -4.43 -6.10 -4.75
N LEU A 581 -3.62 -7.01 -4.22
CA LEU A 581 -2.23 -7.19 -4.63
C LEU A 581 -2.12 -7.45 -6.14
N GLY A 582 -2.83 -8.47 -6.63
CA GLY A 582 -2.80 -8.85 -8.04
C GLY A 582 -3.29 -7.75 -8.97
N SER A 583 -4.38 -7.08 -8.59
CA SER A 583 -4.97 -5.98 -9.33
C SER A 583 -4.04 -4.76 -9.38
N THR A 584 -3.41 -4.42 -8.26
CA THR A 584 -2.41 -3.34 -8.19
C THR A 584 -1.27 -3.63 -9.16
N MET A 585 -0.69 -4.83 -9.12
CA MET A 585 0.41 -5.21 -10.02
C MET A 585 0.01 -5.20 -11.49
N ILE A 586 -1.13 -5.83 -11.84
CA ILE A 586 -1.53 -6.00 -13.24
C ILE A 586 -1.95 -4.68 -13.86
N HIS A 587 -2.85 -3.92 -13.25
CA HIS A 587 -3.29 -2.63 -13.80
C HIS A 587 -2.16 -1.60 -13.75
N GLY A 588 -1.38 -1.59 -12.67
CA GLY A 588 -0.30 -0.63 -12.50
C GLY A 588 0.88 -0.84 -13.45
N PHE A 589 1.18 -2.08 -13.85
CA PHE A 589 2.18 -2.36 -14.90
C PHE A 589 1.58 -2.47 -16.31
N SER A 590 0.25 -2.37 -16.46
CA SER A 590 -0.39 -2.39 -17.79
C SER A 590 0.07 -1.24 -18.66
N THR A 591 0.34 -0.05 -18.09
CA THR A 591 0.90 1.11 -18.81
C THR A 591 2.24 0.79 -19.47
N LEU A 592 3.15 0.15 -18.72
CA LEU A 592 4.44 -0.32 -19.22
C LEU A 592 4.25 -1.40 -20.28
N ALA A 593 3.39 -2.41 -20.02
CA ALA A 593 3.15 -3.49 -20.97
C ALA A 593 2.57 -2.99 -22.30
N VAL A 594 1.60 -2.08 -22.26
CA VAL A 594 1.02 -1.42 -23.45
C VAL A 594 2.08 -0.59 -24.18
N SER A 595 2.96 0.11 -23.46
CA SER A 595 4.01 0.92 -24.08
C SER A 595 5.07 0.06 -24.78
N ILE A 596 5.53 -1.01 -24.14
CA ILE A 596 6.44 -2.00 -24.73
C ILE A 596 5.78 -2.65 -25.96
N GLY A 597 4.54 -3.12 -25.82
CA GLY A 597 3.80 -3.75 -26.91
C GLY A 597 3.62 -2.81 -28.10
N GLY A 598 3.22 -1.56 -27.84
CA GLY A 598 3.06 -0.54 -28.86
C GLY A 598 4.38 -0.15 -29.54
N HIS A 599 5.49 -0.11 -28.81
CA HIS A 599 6.81 0.16 -29.37
C HIS A 599 7.25 -0.94 -30.35
N PHE A 600 7.14 -2.20 -29.94
CA PHE A 600 7.59 -3.34 -30.77
C PHE A 600 6.62 -3.70 -31.90
N ALA A 601 5.35 -3.32 -31.81
CA ALA A 601 4.39 -3.45 -32.91
C ALA A 601 4.69 -2.52 -34.10
N ARG A 602 5.44 -1.43 -33.89
CA ARG A 602 5.85 -0.49 -34.96
C ARG A 602 7.02 -1.03 -35.77
N LYS A 603 7.07 -0.62 -37.05
CA LYS A 603 8.22 -0.90 -37.93
C LYS A 603 9.47 -0.21 -37.39
N GLU A 604 10.64 -0.82 -37.57
CA GLU A 604 11.91 -0.36 -36.98
C GLU A 604 12.27 1.11 -37.29
N GLY A 605 11.84 1.65 -38.43
CA GLY A 605 12.05 3.05 -38.80
C GLY A 605 11.05 4.06 -38.20
N GLU A 606 9.95 3.59 -37.61
CA GLU A 606 8.87 4.39 -37.01
C GLU A 606 8.90 4.33 -35.47
N ARG A 607 9.86 3.60 -34.90
CA ARG A 607 10.05 3.50 -33.45
C ARG A 607 10.69 4.77 -32.93
N ALA A 608 10.19 5.25 -31.80
CA ALA A 608 10.89 6.28 -31.05
C ALA A 608 12.27 5.76 -30.59
N PRO A 609 13.28 6.63 -30.40
CA PRO A 609 14.62 6.19 -29.98
C PRO A 609 14.65 5.58 -28.57
N LEU A 610 13.62 5.79 -27.75
CA LEU A 610 13.46 5.22 -26.42
C LEU A 610 12.07 4.60 -26.30
N ILE A 611 11.97 3.44 -25.64
CA ILE A 611 10.69 2.79 -25.31
C ILE A 611 9.85 3.76 -24.49
N GLY A 612 8.59 3.97 -24.89
CA GLY A 612 7.66 4.85 -24.19
C GLY A 612 7.76 6.32 -24.58
N ALA A 613 8.71 6.72 -25.43
CA ALA A 613 8.77 8.09 -25.93
C ALA A 613 7.76 8.37 -27.06
N GLU A 614 6.84 7.45 -27.36
CA GLU A 614 5.79 7.67 -28.36
C GLU A 614 4.71 8.62 -27.83
N SER A 615 4.45 9.70 -28.55
CA SER A 615 3.43 10.70 -28.21
C SER A 615 2.07 10.47 -28.87
N GLU A 616 1.99 9.54 -29.83
CA GLU A 616 0.76 9.25 -30.58
C GLU A 616 -0.28 8.55 -29.70
N GLY A 617 -1.56 8.82 -29.98
CA GLY A 617 -2.70 8.14 -29.36
C GLY A 617 -2.60 6.62 -29.45
N LEU A 618 -3.28 5.93 -28.52
CA LEU A 618 -3.41 4.48 -28.62
C LEU A 618 -4.23 4.11 -29.87
N HIS A 619 -3.85 2.99 -30.51
CA HIS A 619 -4.46 2.52 -31.77
C HIS A 619 -6.00 2.47 -31.67
N ASP A 620 -6.70 2.98 -32.69
CA ASP A 620 -8.18 3.06 -32.77
C ASP A 620 -8.86 3.79 -31.59
N MET A 621 -8.19 4.73 -30.91
CA MET A 621 -8.85 5.63 -29.96
C MET A 621 -9.14 6.98 -30.62
N VAL A 622 -10.36 7.50 -30.43
CA VAL A 622 -10.77 8.78 -31.03
C VAL A 622 -10.47 9.91 -30.06
N HIS A 623 -9.56 10.80 -30.44
CA HIS A 623 -9.14 11.94 -29.63
C HIS A 623 -10.04 13.17 -29.89
N ASP A 624 -10.24 13.99 -28.86
CA ASP A 624 -11.25 15.06 -28.90
C ASP A 624 -10.90 16.18 -29.92
N GLU A 625 -9.64 16.33 -30.35
CA GLU A 625 -9.22 17.26 -31.42
C GLU A 625 -9.74 16.85 -32.82
N GLU A 626 -9.98 15.56 -33.07
CA GLU A 626 -10.52 15.07 -34.36
C GLU A 626 -12.04 15.31 -34.49
N VAL A 627 -12.72 15.58 -33.37
CA VAL A 627 -14.18 15.76 -33.33
C VAL A 627 -14.58 17.20 -33.63
N GLU A 628 -13.74 18.19 -33.32
CA GLU A 628 -14.02 19.59 -33.68
C GLU A 628 -13.91 19.81 -35.19
N THR A 629 -12.99 19.11 -35.88
CA THR A 629 -12.87 19.16 -37.34
C THR A 629 -14.05 18.51 -38.09
N GLU A 630 -14.64 17.44 -37.56
CA GLU A 630 -15.81 16.81 -38.20
C GLU A 630 -17.10 17.62 -38.03
N VAL A 631 -17.20 18.47 -37.00
CA VAL A 631 -18.39 19.33 -36.81
C VAL A 631 -18.30 20.58 -37.68
N GLU A 632 -17.11 21.13 -37.92
CA GLU A 632 -16.93 22.25 -38.86
C GLU A 632 -17.19 21.85 -40.33
N ASP A 633 -16.86 20.61 -40.73
CA ASP A 633 -17.11 20.12 -42.11
C ASP A 633 -18.57 19.70 -42.38
N ILE A 634 -19.43 19.63 -41.35
CA ILE A 634 -20.87 19.37 -41.51
C ILE A 634 -21.67 20.68 -41.57
N ASP A 635 -21.09 21.79 -41.09
CA ASP A 635 -21.68 23.14 -41.12
C ASP A 635 -21.07 24.05 -42.22
N ALA A 636 -20.23 23.50 -43.12
CA ALA A 636 -19.71 24.15 -44.33
C ALA A 636 -20.30 23.52 -45.61
#